data_AF-A0A944D7N8-F1
#
_entry.id   AF-A0A944D7N8-F1
#
_cell.length_a   1.000
_cell.length_b   1.000
_cell.length_c   1.000
_cell.angle_alpha   90.00
_cell.angle_beta   90.00
_cell.angle_gamma   90.00
#
_symmetry.space_group_name_H-M   'P 1'
#
loop_
_entity.id
_entity.type
_entity.pdbx_description
1 polymer ?
#
loop_
_entity_poly.entity_id
_entity_poly.type
_entity_poly.pdbx_seq_one_letter_code
_entity_poly.pdbx_strand_id
1 'polypeptide(L)'
;MRQKTVERIRRPLSVIGLLVAGLGVPVFPAYSATANVVGVDGSDGVNGSGGTNGGSATATLPLNNDNSSSAKATGGQGGWAGDKTQGVGIVNGQLNVTGSGGDGGSATADGNSTVLSGSASVVAQASGGFGGVAAGAGYDGGEGGGAAAIGRGMSGGNGSFYGVSARAVGGAGGGSYFGDGGLGGSAVAASSGHFIGFTNASLVSEAIGGAGGTASYGSGRGGDGGVASIGSTYGQQGSGTLSVRADAVGGNGGSGYSGASGGDGADTVIIDGARGSSNGSLSLSQFARGGNGGYSESALAGNGGNAISRLAPAFSPYGERSLTGTVTAEGGRGGTTSTGIAGSSGNATAYISIGSQMNGSTTRTTARAVSPDTPSTRGGSAIADAVARSRGVGFAEANAYAAGNSGHANASSLTNHSYEVGSGAARRYVHPVVKAGATSQVGENTANASLVSQQVNSVAVTAFSVASPRALPNLSAGSNGIEAFSYADGLLGSGQFEALVSSHSALENAFAAGSGRHLIGAGVIGANYSEFAIGQRTYSGNAEFSYAFDQTTDVLLGLMDFSGYDASNPMSLDFSVTNSGQTLFSRSFTTLSDARGFFVNNAINLGSFVGQVDLAVDFSLTSDRLQGAAFNYLLAAGSLTIAPVPEPSQFAMLLAGLGVLSLTVHRRLRRP
;
A
#
# COMPACT_ATOMS: atom_id res chain seq x y z
N MET A 1 -40.34 26.66 20.69
CA MET A 1 -41.27 25.58 21.10
C MET A 1 -42.28 25.29 19.98
N ARG A 2 -42.05 24.25 19.18
CA ARG A 2 -43.06 23.55 18.36
C ARG A 2 -42.55 22.12 18.16
N GLN A 3 -43.24 21.15 18.73
CA GLN A 3 -42.96 19.71 18.59
C GLN A 3 -43.06 19.31 17.11
N LYS A 4 -42.06 18.60 16.59
CA LYS A 4 -42.13 17.91 15.30
C LYS A 4 -42.29 16.41 15.55
N THR A 5 -43.36 15.91 14.94
CA THR A 5 -43.94 14.57 14.99
C THR A 5 -42.98 13.49 14.49
N VAL A 6 -42.78 12.44 15.29
CA VAL A 6 -42.17 11.17 14.86
C VAL A 6 -43.30 10.28 14.37
N GLU A 7 -43.41 10.09 13.05
CA GLU A 7 -44.43 9.23 12.46
C GLU A 7 -43.93 7.77 12.44
N ARG A 8 -44.32 6.99 13.45
CA ARG A 8 -44.17 5.52 13.44
C ARG A 8 -45.35 4.90 12.72
N ILE A 9 -45.17 4.45 11.48
CA ILE A 9 -46.14 3.56 10.83
C ILE A 9 -45.81 2.12 11.25
N ARG A 10 -46.56 1.61 12.24
CA ARG A 10 -46.72 0.16 12.48
C ARG A 10 -48.21 -0.13 12.45
N ARG A 11 -48.69 -0.88 11.44
CA ARG A 11 -50.04 -1.44 11.45
C ARG A 11 -49.99 -2.87 12.01
N PRO A 12 -50.80 -3.23 13.02
CA PRO A 12 -51.00 -4.60 13.44
C PRO A 12 -52.31 -5.18 12.87
N LEU A 13 -52.36 -6.49 12.70
CA LEU A 13 -53.61 -7.26 12.68
C LEU A 13 -53.41 -8.56 13.44
N SER A 14 -54.44 -8.93 14.18
CA SER A 14 -54.46 -9.83 15.33
C SER A 14 -55.12 -11.18 15.02
N VAL A 15 -54.44 -12.26 15.46
CA VAL A 15 -54.94 -13.39 16.29
C VAL A 15 -55.80 -14.53 15.67
N ILE A 16 -55.34 -15.77 15.97
CA ILE A 16 -55.94 -17.14 16.04
C ILE A 16 -56.12 -17.98 14.76
N GLY A 17 -55.43 -19.13 14.75
CA GLY A 17 -55.68 -20.31 13.90
C GLY A 17 -54.63 -21.41 14.09
N LEU A 18 -55.00 -22.49 14.77
CA LEU A 18 -54.23 -23.70 15.07
C LEU A 18 -54.10 -24.62 13.83
N LEU A 19 -52.98 -25.36 13.75
CA LEU A 19 -52.76 -26.69 13.12
C LEU A 19 -52.10 -26.81 11.70
N VAL A 20 -51.13 -27.73 11.67
CA VAL A 20 -50.55 -28.58 10.59
C VAL A 20 -49.43 -28.01 9.70
N ALA A 21 -48.35 -28.81 9.68
CA ALA A 21 -47.13 -28.72 8.92
C ALA A 21 -47.33 -28.73 7.38
N GLY A 22 -46.48 -27.96 6.69
CA GLY A 22 -46.31 -28.00 5.24
C GLY A 22 -45.08 -27.17 4.86
N LEU A 23 -44.16 -27.78 4.13
CA LEU A 23 -42.93 -27.20 3.61
C LEU A 23 -43.17 -25.81 2.98
N GLY A 24 -42.51 -24.81 3.55
CA GLY A 24 -42.42 -23.47 3.00
C GLY A 24 -41.37 -22.71 3.79
N VAL A 25 -40.14 -22.66 3.28
CA VAL A 25 -39.15 -21.69 3.76
C VAL A 25 -39.82 -20.32 3.64
N PRO A 26 -40.06 -19.58 4.74
CA PRO A 26 -40.55 -18.22 4.58
C PRO A 26 -39.45 -17.44 3.86
N VAL A 27 -39.76 -16.96 2.66
CA VAL A 27 -39.03 -15.84 2.07
C VAL A 27 -39.26 -14.68 3.03
N PHE A 28 -38.34 -14.51 3.98
CA PHE A 28 -38.35 -13.37 4.89
C PHE A 28 -38.34 -12.10 4.02
N PRO A 29 -39.24 -11.14 4.26
CA PRO A 29 -39.13 -9.83 3.62
C PRO A 29 -37.73 -9.28 3.91
N ALA A 30 -37.04 -8.80 2.89
CA ALA A 30 -35.79 -8.06 3.06
C ALA A 30 -36.14 -6.73 3.74
N TYR A 31 -36.17 -6.71 5.07
CA TYR A 31 -36.30 -5.48 5.82
C TYR A 31 -34.99 -4.69 5.71
N SER A 32 -35.12 -3.36 5.68
CA SER A 32 -33.99 -2.43 5.66
C SER A 32 -34.11 -1.44 6.81
N ALA A 33 -33.19 -1.49 7.77
CA ALA A 33 -33.10 -0.50 8.83
C ALA A 33 -32.38 0.74 8.29
N THR A 34 -33.00 1.92 8.39
CA THR A 34 -32.39 3.19 7.96
C THR A 34 -32.51 4.24 9.06
N ALA A 35 -31.40 4.89 9.40
CA ALA A 35 -31.35 6.11 10.21
C ALA A 35 -30.71 7.23 9.40
N ASN A 36 -31.40 8.36 9.25
CA ASN A 36 -30.89 9.54 8.54
C ASN A 36 -31.07 10.77 9.42
N VAL A 37 -29.97 11.43 9.79
CA VAL A 37 -29.97 12.58 10.71
C VAL A 37 -29.17 13.72 10.08
N VAL A 38 -29.76 14.91 10.09
CA VAL A 38 -29.17 16.15 9.57
C VAL A 38 -29.12 17.17 10.69
N GLY A 39 -27.95 17.78 10.89
CA GLY A 39 -27.73 18.86 11.83
C GLY A 39 -28.44 20.13 11.39
N VAL A 40 -28.77 20.99 12.34
CA VAL A 40 -29.39 22.29 12.04
C VAL A 40 -28.31 23.27 11.62
N ASP A 41 -28.50 23.99 10.51
CA ASP A 41 -27.55 25.01 10.11
C ASP A 41 -27.49 26.16 11.13
N GLY A 42 -26.30 26.72 11.32
CA GLY A 42 -26.09 27.94 12.06
C GLY A 42 -26.74 29.12 11.36
N SER A 43 -27.27 30.06 12.14
CA SER A 43 -27.70 31.36 11.65
C SER A 43 -26.50 32.26 11.35
N ASP A 44 -26.62 33.02 10.27
CA ASP A 44 -25.74 34.15 9.97
C ASP A 44 -25.81 35.20 11.11
N GLY A 45 -24.70 35.91 11.29
CA GLY A 45 -24.61 37.03 12.23
C GLY A 45 -25.44 38.23 11.78
N VAL A 46 -25.70 39.14 12.70
CA VAL A 46 -26.16 40.51 12.39
C VAL A 46 -24.95 41.44 12.26
N ASN A 47 -25.12 42.65 11.74
CA ASN A 47 -24.01 43.62 11.61
C ASN A 47 -23.26 43.76 12.94
N GLY A 48 -21.98 43.41 12.93
CA GLY A 48 -21.12 43.42 14.12
C GLY A 48 -21.07 42.14 14.96
N SER A 49 -21.66 41.02 14.50
CA SER A 49 -21.55 39.72 15.16
C SER A 49 -21.05 38.60 14.24
N GLY A 50 -20.36 37.62 14.81
CA GLY A 50 -19.99 36.38 14.12
C GLY A 50 -21.21 35.51 13.78
N GLY A 51 -20.98 34.53 12.91
CA GLY A 51 -21.96 33.49 12.61
C GLY A 51 -22.06 32.45 13.72
N THR A 52 -23.19 31.77 13.82
CA THR A 52 -23.36 30.67 14.80
C THR A 52 -22.95 29.33 14.22
N ASN A 53 -22.57 28.39 15.09
CA ASN A 53 -22.11 27.08 14.66
C ASN A 53 -23.25 26.20 14.16
N GLY A 54 -22.94 25.33 13.19
CA GLY A 54 -23.80 24.27 12.73
C GLY A 54 -24.01 23.20 13.81
N GLY A 55 -25.24 22.70 13.90
CA GLY A 55 -25.62 21.61 14.79
C GLY A 55 -25.01 20.27 14.38
N SER A 56 -24.67 19.45 15.36
CA SER A 56 -24.15 18.10 15.11
C SER A 56 -25.26 17.11 14.73
N ALA A 57 -24.89 16.05 14.01
CA ALA A 57 -25.78 14.95 13.62
C ALA A 57 -25.24 13.60 14.08
N THR A 58 -26.09 12.78 14.70
CA THR A 58 -25.74 11.41 15.09
C THR A 58 -26.82 10.45 14.61
N ALA A 59 -26.46 9.56 13.69
CA ALA A 59 -27.31 8.48 13.21
C ALA A 59 -26.78 7.15 13.74
N THR A 60 -27.54 6.51 14.62
CA THR A 60 -27.17 5.22 15.21
C THR A 60 -28.25 4.20 14.88
N LEU A 61 -27.85 3.10 14.24
CA LEU A 61 -28.65 1.91 14.14
C LEU A 61 -28.25 0.95 15.26
N PRO A 62 -29.15 0.64 16.21
CA PRO A 62 -28.90 -0.45 17.15
C PRO A 62 -28.78 -1.77 16.39
N LEU A 63 -28.23 -2.78 17.06
CA LEU A 63 -28.16 -4.13 16.53
C LEU A 63 -29.53 -4.57 16.01
N ASN A 64 -29.59 -4.95 14.74
CA ASN A 64 -30.80 -5.43 14.10
C ASN A 64 -30.50 -6.70 13.28
N ASN A 65 -31.55 -7.34 12.79
CA ASN A 65 -31.48 -8.56 12.00
C ASN A 65 -31.89 -8.35 10.54
N ASP A 66 -31.72 -7.13 10.04
CA ASP A 66 -32.09 -6.75 8.69
C ASP A 66 -30.93 -7.02 7.72
N ASN A 67 -31.27 -7.53 6.54
CA ASN A 67 -30.29 -7.78 5.48
C ASN A 67 -29.69 -6.48 4.92
N SER A 68 -30.30 -5.33 5.19
CA SER A 68 -29.75 -4.02 4.84
C SER A 68 -29.85 -3.08 6.03
N SER A 69 -28.72 -2.50 6.45
CA SER A 69 -28.66 -1.48 7.49
C SER A 69 -27.92 -0.26 6.98
N SER A 70 -28.51 0.92 7.12
CA SER A 70 -27.95 2.20 6.66
C SER A 70 -28.06 3.30 7.71
N ALA A 71 -26.93 3.74 8.26
CA ALA A 71 -26.85 4.91 9.13
C ALA A 71 -26.20 6.08 8.37
N LYS A 72 -26.88 7.22 8.27
CA LYS A 72 -26.39 8.42 7.60
C LYS A 72 -26.51 9.65 8.50
N ALA A 73 -25.40 10.35 8.72
CA ALA A 73 -25.35 11.60 9.48
C ALA A 73 -24.72 12.73 8.65
N THR A 74 -25.31 13.92 8.67
CA THR A 74 -24.78 15.12 8.01
C THR A 74 -24.80 16.28 8.99
N GLY A 75 -23.65 16.87 9.31
CA GLY A 75 -23.56 18.04 10.18
C GLY A 75 -24.16 19.29 9.53
N GLY A 76 -24.68 20.21 10.35
CA GLY A 76 -25.22 21.49 9.87
C GLY A 76 -24.10 22.45 9.45
N GLN A 77 -24.40 23.39 8.57
CA GLN A 77 -23.45 24.40 8.12
C GLN A 77 -23.19 25.46 9.20
N GLY A 78 -21.99 26.03 9.23
CA GLY A 78 -21.67 27.22 10.01
C GLY A 78 -22.25 28.50 9.38
N GLY A 79 -22.73 29.42 10.22
CA GLY A 79 -23.26 30.71 9.79
C GLY A 79 -22.18 31.70 9.37
N TRP A 80 -22.53 32.66 8.52
CA TRP A 80 -21.63 33.72 8.08
C TRP A 80 -21.52 34.83 9.13
N ALA A 81 -20.39 35.53 9.18
CA ALA A 81 -20.27 36.76 9.95
C ALA A 81 -21.06 37.89 9.29
N GLY A 82 -21.94 38.53 10.07
CA GLY A 82 -22.89 39.56 9.63
C GLY A 82 -23.84 39.18 8.47
N ASP A 83 -24.56 40.16 7.93
CA ASP A 83 -25.59 39.94 6.91
C ASP A 83 -24.97 39.68 5.52
N LYS A 84 -25.18 38.45 5.03
CA LYS A 84 -24.74 37.97 3.71
C LYS A 84 -25.16 38.85 2.53
N THR A 85 -26.21 39.68 2.70
CA THR A 85 -26.80 40.49 1.62
C THR A 85 -26.25 41.92 1.51
N GLN A 86 -25.61 42.47 2.55
CA GLN A 86 -25.18 43.87 2.54
C GLN A 86 -23.73 44.10 2.08
N GLY A 87 -22.93 43.04 1.92
CA GLY A 87 -21.51 43.14 1.56
C GLY A 87 -20.68 43.87 2.62
N VAL A 88 -19.36 43.89 2.41
CA VAL A 88 -18.43 44.62 3.30
C VAL A 88 -18.55 46.12 3.02
N GLY A 89 -19.46 46.80 3.72
CA GLY A 89 -19.64 48.26 3.67
C GLY A 89 -19.15 48.97 4.94
N ILE A 90 -18.96 50.28 4.89
CA ILE A 90 -18.78 51.12 6.08
C ILE A 90 -20.12 51.80 6.37
N VAL A 91 -20.71 51.53 7.54
CA VAL A 91 -21.91 52.23 8.01
C VAL A 91 -21.51 53.07 9.23
N ASN A 92 -21.76 54.38 9.16
CA ASN A 92 -21.41 55.34 10.23
C ASN A 92 -19.93 55.32 10.68
N GLY A 93 -18.99 55.05 9.76
CA GLY A 93 -17.56 55.06 10.06
C GLY A 93 -17.01 53.78 10.72
N GLN A 94 -17.85 52.77 10.95
CA GLN A 94 -17.43 51.42 11.36
C GLN A 94 -17.64 50.42 10.23
N LEU A 95 -16.78 49.38 10.15
CA LEU A 95 -17.00 48.26 9.25
C LEU A 95 -18.34 47.59 9.61
N ASN A 96 -19.24 47.49 8.64
CA ASN A 96 -20.62 47.01 8.82
C ASN A 96 -20.69 45.49 9.10
N VAL A 97 -19.55 44.78 9.00
CA VAL A 97 -19.46 43.32 9.16
C VAL A 97 -18.16 43.02 9.93
N THR A 98 -18.27 42.64 11.20
CA THR A 98 -17.16 42.17 12.04
C THR A 98 -17.56 40.87 12.73
N GLY A 99 -16.67 39.87 12.71
CA GLY A 99 -16.88 38.59 13.39
C GLY A 99 -16.28 37.39 12.64
N SER A 100 -16.05 36.31 13.38
CA SER A 100 -15.64 35.01 12.82
C SER A 100 -16.82 34.30 12.16
N GLY A 101 -16.50 33.41 11.22
CA GLY A 101 -17.48 32.46 10.70
C GLY A 101 -17.85 31.44 11.78
N GLY A 102 -19.09 30.92 11.76
CA GLY A 102 -19.47 29.83 12.64
C GLY A 102 -18.86 28.51 12.17
N ASP A 103 -18.56 27.59 13.09
CA ASP A 103 -18.01 26.27 12.71
C ASP A 103 -19.08 25.37 12.11
N GLY A 104 -18.65 24.42 11.27
CA GLY A 104 -19.50 23.35 10.77
C GLY A 104 -19.83 22.31 11.85
N GLY A 105 -21.04 21.78 11.80
CA GLY A 105 -21.49 20.73 12.70
C GLY A 105 -20.79 19.39 12.46
N SER A 106 -20.52 18.63 13.52
CA SER A 106 -19.93 17.30 13.39
C SER A 106 -20.97 16.23 13.02
N ALA A 107 -20.54 15.14 12.37
CA ALA A 107 -21.40 14.02 12.00
C ALA A 107 -20.87 12.68 12.51
N THR A 108 -21.76 11.84 13.03
CA THR A 108 -21.43 10.47 13.46
C THR A 108 -22.47 9.48 12.94
N ALA A 109 -22.03 8.47 12.20
CA ALA A 109 -22.86 7.37 11.73
C ALA A 109 -22.36 6.03 12.30
N ASP A 110 -23.22 5.29 13.00
CA ASP A 110 -22.94 3.94 13.51
C ASP A 110 -23.99 2.96 12.98
N GLY A 111 -23.56 2.06 12.10
CA GLY A 111 -24.38 1.03 11.48
C GLY A 111 -24.04 -0.36 12.03
N ASN A 112 -25.04 -1.13 12.45
CA ASN A 112 -24.84 -2.45 13.02
C ASN A 112 -25.90 -3.47 12.53
N SER A 113 -25.49 -4.65 12.06
CA SER A 113 -26.42 -5.73 11.68
C SER A 113 -25.89 -7.13 12.02
N THR A 114 -26.82 -8.03 12.34
CA THR A 114 -26.64 -9.48 12.49
C THR A 114 -27.54 -10.24 11.53
N VAL A 115 -26.99 -10.91 10.53
CA VAL A 115 -27.79 -11.63 9.52
C VAL A 115 -27.61 -13.14 9.62
N LEU A 116 -28.71 -13.88 9.53
CA LEU A 116 -28.72 -15.34 9.63
C LEU A 116 -28.57 -16.05 8.28
N SER A 117 -29.04 -15.46 7.17
CA SER A 117 -28.89 -16.04 5.83
C SER A 117 -29.16 -15.02 4.72
N GLY A 118 -28.75 -15.37 3.48
CA GLY A 118 -28.94 -14.51 2.30
C GLY A 118 -27.85 -13.44 2.15
N SER A 119 -28.04 -12.48 1.23
CA SER A 119 -27.08 -11.39 1.04
C SER A 119 -27.34 -10.25 2.02
N ALA A 120 -26.28 -9.71 2.62
CA ALA A 120 -26.36 -8.70 3.68
C ALA A 120 -25.46 -7.47 3.41
N SER A 121 -25.87 -6.30 3.90
CA SER A 121 -25.10 -5.06 3.82
C SER A 121 -25.29 -4.16 5.04
N VAL A 122 -24.19 -3.60 5.53
CA VAL A 122 -24.16 -2.54 6.54
C VAL A 122 -23.45 -1.32 5.96
N VAL A 123 -24.08 -0.16 6.03
CA VAL A 123 -23.54 1.11 5.55
C VAL A 123 -23.61 2.15 6.67
N ALA A 124 -22.47 2.77 6.98
CA ALA A 124 -22.38 3.94 7.84
C ALA A 124 -21.75 5.09 7.05
N GLN A 125 -22.44 6.22 6.97
CA GLN A 125 -21.99 7.40 6.22
C GLN A 125 -22.09 8.66 7.07
N ALA A 126 -20.98 9.34 7.31
CA ALA A 126 -20.92 10.61 8.03
C ALA A 126 -20.31 11.71 7.15
N SER A 127 -20.92 12.89 7.15
CA SER A 127 -20.40 14.09 6.49
C SER A 127 -20.43 15.27 7.45
N GLY A 128 -19.29 15.86 7.75
CA GLY A 128 -19.22 17.10 8.53
C GLY A 128 -19.84 18.28 7.77
N GLY A 129 -20.31 19.28 8.52
CA GLY A 129 -20.78 20.54 7.97
C GLY A 129 -19.63 21.46 7.58
N PHE A 130 -19.84 22.35 6.62
CA PHE A 130 -18.88 23.39 6.23
C PHE A 130 -18.80 24.49 7.28
N GLY A 131 -17.63 25.08 7.44
CA GLY A 131 -17.44 26.31 8.20
C GLY A 131 -18.01 27.54 7.49
N GLY A 132 -18.36 28.54 8.29
CA GLY A 132 -18.92 29.82 7.86
C GLY A 132 -17.85 30.83 7.46
N VAL A 133 -18.25 31.88 6.74
CA VAL A 133 -17.32 32.92 6.26
C VAL A 133 -17.16 34.01 7.31
N ALA A 134 -15.93 34.45 7.55
CA ALA A 134 -15.62 35.57 8.44
C ALA A 134 -15.56 36.91 7.71
N ALA A 135 -15.79 38.00 8.45
CA ALA A 135 -15.72 39.35 7.94
C ALA A 135 -15.04 40.31 8.93
N GLY A 136 -14.22 41.21 8.40
CA GLY A 136 -13.45 42.18 9.17
C GLY A 136 -12.02 41.72 9.52
N ALA A 137 -11.16 42.68 9.84
CA ALA A 137 -9.75 42.43 10.15
C ALA A 137 -9.58 41.65 11.46
N GLY A 138 -8.74 40.60 11.43
CA GLY A 138 -8.42 39.79 12.60
C GLY A 138 -9.45 38.72 12.97
N TYR A 139 -10.35 38.35 12.04
CA TYR A 139 -11.31 37.27 12.22
C TYR A 139 -11.10 36.14 11.22
N ASP A 140 -11.20 34.92 11.71
CA ASP A 140 -10.93 33.71 10.94
C ASP A 140 -12.23 33.02 10.50
N GLY A 141 -12.17 32.37 9.34
CA GLY A 141 -13.26 31.55 8.84
C GLY A 141 -13.56 30.40 9.81
N GLY A 142 -14.82 29.98 9.88
CA GLY A 142 -15.22 28.89 10.76
C GLY A 142 -14.58 27.57 10.34
N GLU A 143 -14.30 26.67 11.28
CA GLU A 143 -13.73 25.37 10.95
C GLU A 143 -14.76 24.44 10.30
N GLY A 144 -14.31 23.48 9.50
CA GLY A 144 -15.14 22.40 9.00
C GLY A 144 -15.45 21.37 10.08
N GLY A 145 -16.69 20.88 10.11
CA GLY A 145 -17.13 19.86 11.07
C GLY A 145 -16.45 18.51 10.85
N GLY A 146 -16.19 17.78 11.94
CA GLY A 146 -15.62 16.42 11.86
C GLY A 146 -16.64 15.36 11.41
N ALA A 147 -16.16 14.23 10.89
CA ALA A 147 -16.99 13.09 10.53
C ALA A 147 -16.46 11.76 11.08
N ALA A 148 -17.33 10.93 11.63
CA ALA A 148 -17.02 9.59 12.11
C ALA A 148 -18.02 8.56 11.58
N ALA A 149 -17.55 7.49 10.92
CA ALA A 149 -18.38 6.41 10.42
C ALA A 149 -17.89 5.05 10.92
N ILE A 150 -18.79 4.25 11.49
CA ILE A 150 -18.50 2.92 12.02
C ILE A 150 -19.52 1.92 11.47
N GLY A 151 -19.05 0.89 10.77
CA GLY A 151 -19.88 -0.21 10.28
C GLY A 151 -19.56 -1.53 10.99
N ARG A 152 -20.58 -2.26 11.47
CA ARG A 152 -20.42 -3.56 12.13
C ARG A 152 -21.35 -4.60 11.53
N GLY A 153 -20.80 -5.69 11.03
CA GLY A 153 -21.58 -6.80 10.45
C GLY A 153 -21.23 -8.14 11.08
N MET A 154 -22.23 -8.88 11.53
CA MET A 154 -22.06 -10.26 12.01
C MET A 154 -22.97 -11.20 11.24
N SER A 155 -22.50 -12.41 10.94
CA SER A 155 -23.34 -13.44 10.34
C SER A 155 -23.38 -14.75 11.13
N GLY A 156 -24.57 -15.36 11.17
CA GLY A 156 -24.83 -16.63 11.86
C GLY A 156 -25.19 -17.79 10.93
N GLY A 157 -25.21 -17.60 9.60
CA GLY A 157 -25.53 -18.68 8.65
C GLY A 157 -25.21 -18.33 7.20
N ASN A 158 -25.71 -19.12 6.25
CA ASN A 158 -25.16 -19.17 4.89
C ASN A 158 -25.70 -18.07 3.96
N GLY A 159 -24.82 -17.53 3.11
CA GLY A 159 -25.18 -16.51 2.11
C GLY A 159 -24.14 -16.34 1.01
N SER A 160 -24.49 -15.62 -0.05
CA SER A 160 -23.57 -15.41 -1.18
C SER A 160 -22.62 -14.23 -0.95
N PHE A 161 -23.08 -13.15 -0.29
CA PHE A 161 -22.30 -11.92 -0.07
C PHE A 161 -22.68 -11.19 1.23
N TYR A 162 -21.68 -10.73 1.99
CA TYR A 162 -21.86 -9.79 3.10
C TYR A 162 -20.92 -8.57 2.93
N GLY A 163 -21.49 -7.37 2.82
CA GLY A 163 -20.73 -6.12 2.77
C GLY A 163 -20.84 -5.29 4.06
N VAL A 164 -19.73 -4.72 4.54
CA VAL A 164 -19.72 -3.70 5.59
C VAL A 164 -18.95 -2.50 5.08
N SER A 165 -19.58 -1.33 5.04
CA SER A 165 -19.02 -0.09 4.54
C SER A 165 -19.13 1.02 5.58
N ALA A 166 -18.04 1.72 5.81
CA ALA A 166 -17.99 2.92 6.64
C ALA A 166 -17.29 4.05 5.87
N ARG A 167 -17.98 5.17 5.69
CA ARG A 167 -17.48 6.33 4.94
C ARG A 167 -17.63 7.61 5.74
N ALA A 168 -16.53 8.29 6.03
CA ALA A 168 -16.50 9.57 6.72
C ALA A 168 -15.88 10.66 5.84
N VAL A 169 -16.52 11.83 5.76
CA VAL A 169 -16.02 12.99 5.03
C VAL A 169 -16.07 14.22 5.92
N GLY A 170 -14.93 14.82 6.22
CA GLY A 170 -14.86 16.06 6.97
C GLY A 170 -15.45 17.23 6.17
N GLY A 171 -16.07 18.18 6.87
CA GLY A 171 -16.55 19.41 6.24
C GLY A 171 -15.40 20.32 5.84
N ALA A 172 -15.55 21.13 4.79
CA ALA A 172 -14.54 22.13 4.45
C ALA A 172 -14.57 23.31 5.42
N GLY A 173 -13.43 23.96 5.63
CA GLY A 173 -13.32 25.21 6.38
C GLY A 173 -13.92 26.40 5.64
N GLY A 174 -14.32 27.41 6.39
CA GLY A 174 -14.90 28.65 5.91
C GLY A 174 -13.85 29.67 5.48
N GLY A 175 -14.23 30.62 4.62
CA GLY A 175 -13.31 31.65 4.14
C GLY A 175 -13.15 32.83 5.10
N SER A 176 -12.08 33.61 4.93
CA SER A 176 -11.91 34.93 5.53
C SER A 176 -11.41 35.97 4.51
N TYR A 177 -11.84 37.22 4.70
CA TYR A 177 -11.43 38.37 3.89
C TYR A 177 -10.23 39.13 4.43
N PHE A 178 -9.88 38.99 5.71
CA PHE A 178 -8.81 39.77 6.35
C PHE A 178 -8.14 39.02 7.52
N GLY A 179 -8.34 37.71 7.56
CA GLY A 179 -7.80 36.78 8.55
C GLY A 179 -7.55 35.42 7.89
N ASP A 180 -7.45 34.38 8.70
CA ASP A 180 -7.12 33.05 8.20
C ASP A 180 -8.37 32.31 7.71
N GLY A 181 -8.18 31.44 6.72
CA GLY A 181 -9.20 30.49 6.32
C GLY A 181 -9.38 29.43 7.41
N GLY A 182 -10.63 29.02 7.64
CA GLY A 182 -10.92 27.98 8.62
C GLY A 182 -10.31 26.64 8.23
N LEU A 183 -9.96 25.81 9.20
CA LEU A 183 -9.39 24.49 8.95
C LEU A 183 -10.42 23.53 8.34
N GLY A 184 -9.96 22.58 7.53
CA GLY A 184 -10.78 21.46 7.09
C GLY A 184 -11.11 20.50 8.23
N GLY A 185 -12.32 19.98 8.26
CA GLY A 185 -12.78 19.01 9.25
C GLY A 185 -12.08 17.66 9.11
N SER A 186 -11.82 16.99 10.23
CA SER A 186 -11.20 15.65 10.23
C SER A 186 -12.22 14.54 9.94
N ALA A 187 -11.75 13.41 9.40
CA ALA A 187 -12.59 12.24 9.11
C ALA A 187 -12.01 10.94 9.67
N VAL A 188 -12.87 10.11 10.27
CA VAL A 188 -12.50 8.79 10.80
C VAL A 188 -13.48 7.72 10.32
N ALA A 189 -12.97 6.65 9.71
CA ALA A 189 -13.79 5.50 9.30
C ALA A 189 -13.26 4.18 9.87
N ALA A 190 -14.16 3.31 10.30
CA ALA A 190 -13.82 1.97 10.81
C ALA A 190 -14.90 0.95 10.44
N SER A 191 -14.50 -0.30 10.19
CA SER A 191 -15.46 -1.38 9.95
C SER A 191 -15.00 -2.69 10.55
N SER A 192 -15.95 -3.50 11.02
CA SER A 192 -15.64 -4.81 11.58
C SER A 192 -16.68 -5.84 11.18
N GLY A 193 -16.24 -7.09 11.01
CA GLY A 193 -17.19 -8.17 10.81
C GLY A 193 -16.68 -9.57 11.01
N HIS A 194 -17.63 -10.45 11.32
CA HIS A 194 -17.41 -11.88 11.53
C HIS A 194 -18.43 -12.65 10.69
N PHE A 195 -17.95 -13.45 9.75
CA PHE A 195 -18.77 -14.11 8.75
C PHE A 195 -18.59 -15.64 8.78
N ILE A 196 -19.68 -16.35 8.97
CA ILE A 196 -19.74 -17.81 8.94
C ILE A 196 -20.60 -18.22 7.74
N GLY A 197 -20.09 -19.10 6.87
CA GLY A 197 -20.90 -19.72 5.81
C GLY A 197 -21.15 -18.86 4.56
N PHE A 198 -20.42 -17.76 4.38
CA PHE A 198 -20.54 -16.90 3.19
C PHE A 198 -19.51 -17.23 2.12
N THR A 199 -19.91 -17.21 0.84
CA THR A 199 -18.94 -17.38 -0.26
C THR A 199 -17.97 -16.20 -0.35
N ASN A 200 -18.50 -14.96 -0.21
CA ASN A 200 -17.71 -13.74 -0.28
C ASN A 200 -18.10 -12.77 0.85
N ALA A 201 -17.12 -12.12 1.46
CA ALA A 201 -17.35 -10.99 2.36
C ALA A 201 -16.43 -9.82 2.04
N SER A 202 -16.91 -8.61 2.27
CA SER A 202 -16.18 -7.37 1.97
C SER A 202 -16.33 -6.36 3.10
N LEU A 203 -15.20 -5.81 3.56
CA LEU A 203 -15.17 -4.65 4.44
C LEU A 203 -14.48 -3.49 3.75
N VAL A 204 -15.09 -2.31 3.82
CA VAL A 204 -14.55 -1.07 3.28
C VAL A 204 -14.63 0.02 4.34
N SER A 205 -13.51 0.68 4.61
CA SER A 205 -13.46 1.91 5.39
C SER A 205 -12.83 3.02 4.55
N GLU A 206 -13.51 4.15 4.44
CA GLU A 206 -13.07 5.31 3.65
C GLU A 206 -13.16 6.59 4.50
N ALA A 207 -12.04 7.26 4.71
CA ALA A 207 -11.98 8.55 5.40
C ALA A 207 -11.42 9.63 4.46
N ILE A 208 -12.10 10.76 4.35
CA ILE A 208 -11.67 11.90 3.53
C ILE A 208 -11.69 13.17 4.39
N GLY A 209 -10.55 13.80 4.56
CA GLY A 209 -10.46 15.08 5.26
C GLY A 209 -11.12 16.22 4.48
N GLY A 210 -11.68 17.18 5.20
CA GLY A 210 -12.27 18.38 4.60
C GLY A 210 -11.20 19.30 4.01
N ALA A 211 -11.53 20.08 2.98
CA ALA A 211 -10.60 21.09 2.47
C ALA A 211 -10.47 22.27 3.45
N GLY A 212 -9.32 22.91 3.49
CA GLY A 212 -9.16 24.18 4.20
C GLY A 212 -9.87 25.34 3.51
N GLY A 213 -10.22 26.36 4.31
CA GLY A 213 -10.90 27.57 3.89
C GLY A 213 -9.97 28.57 3.21
N THR A 214 -10.53 29.48 2.42
CA THR A 214 -9.75 30.50 1.71
C THR A 214 -9.40 31.69 2.59
N ALA A 215 -8.21 32.28 2.44
CA ALA A 215 -7.87 33.60 2.98
C ALA A 215 -7.68 34.60 1.84
N SER A 216 -8.15 35.83 2.04
CA SER A 216 -7.94 36.95 1.12
C SER A 216 -7.35 38.14 1.86
N TYR A 217 -6.61 38.99 1.14
CA TYR A 217 -6.04 40.27 1.58
C TYR A 217 -5.11 40.23 2.81
N GLY A 218 -3.92 40.83 2.67
CA GLY A 218 -3.01 41.02 3.81
C GLY A 218 -2.19 39.78 4.15
N SER A 219 -1.82 39.60 5.42
CA SER A 219 -0.92 38.53 5.91
C SER A 219 -1.64 37.22 6.30
N GLY A 220 -2.90 37.04 5.90
CA GLY A 220 -3.66 35.85 6.23
C GLY A 220 -3.14 34.59 5.53
N ARG A 221 -3.57 33.43 6.00
CA ARG A 221 -3.21 32.11 5.46
C ARG A 221 -4.48 31.30 5.20
N GLY A 222 -4.58 30.67 4.03
CA GLY A 222 -5.62 29.68 3.76
C GLY A 222 -5.57 28.55 4.81
N GLY A 223 -6.72 28.05 5.23
CA GLY A 223 -6.78 27.01 6.24
C GLY A 223 -6.10 25.73 5.78
N ASP A 224 -5.56 24.95 6.70
CA ASP A 224 -4.99 23.65 6.36
C ASP A 224 -6.10 22.63 6.07
N GLY A 225 -5.76 21.62 5.28
CA GLY A 225 -6.66 20.50 5.03
C GLY A 225 -6.92 19.67 6.30
N GLY A 226 -8.10 19.07 6.39
CA GLY A 226 -8.47 18.17 7.47
C GLY A 226 -7.78 16.81 7.36
N VAL A 227 -7.50 16.18 8.51
CA VAL A 227 -6.84 14.87 8.56
C VAL A 227 -7.84 13.75 8.28
N ALA A 228 -7.45 12.77 7.46
CA ALA A 228 -8.18 11.51 7.30
C ALA A 228 -7.47 10.38 8.04
N SER A 229 -8.22 9.62 8.84
CA SER A 229 -7.71 8.51 9.61
C SER A 229 -8.59 7.26 9.45
N ILE A 230 -7.94 6.11 9.33
CA ILE A 230 -8.62 4.82 9.40
C ILE A 230 -8.45 4.27 10.81
N GLY A 231 -9.57 3.88 11.42
CA GLY A 231 -9.58 3.10 12.65
C GLY A 231 -9.19 1.65 12.38
N SER A 232 -9.92 0.71 12.96
CA SER A 232 -9.74 -0.72 12.66
C SER A 232 -10.71 -1.14 11.55
N THR A 233 -10.19 -1.66 10.43
CA THR A 233 -10.95 -2.39 9.40
C THR A 233 -10.60 -3.88 9.53
N TYR A 234 -11.44 -4.66 10.23
CA TYR A 234 -11.13 -6.06 10.60
C TYR A 234 -12.23 -7.05 10.20
N GLY A 235 -11.87 -8.06 9.43
CA GLY A 235 -12.78 -9.14 9.03
C GLY A 235 -12.30 -10.53 9.47
N GLN A 236 -13.23 -11.39 9.89
CA GLN A 236 -12.99 -12.82 10.02
C GLN A 236 -13.98 -13.60 9.17
N GLN A 237 -13.49 -14.58 8.42
CA GLN A 237 -14.33 -15.44 7.60
C GLN A 237 -14.00 -16.92 7.79
N GLY A 238 -15.03 -17.72 8.09
CA GLY A 238 -14.86 -19.16 8.31
C GLY A 238 -14.51 -19.96 7.05
N SER A 239 -15.07 -19.61 5.90
CA SER A 239 -14.74 -20.20 4.58
C SER A 239 -15.09 -19.22 3.47
N GLY A 240 -14.40 -19.28 2.32
CA GLY A 240 -14.63 -18.37 1.18
C GLY A 240 -13.61 -17.25 1.04
N THR A 241 -13.98 -16.20 0.30
CA THR A 241 -13.10 -15.05 0.01
C THR A 241 -13.44 -13.86 0.88
N LEU A 242 -12.46 -13.34 1.62
CA LEU A 242 -12.56 -12.11 2.41
C LEU A 242 -11.77 -10.98 1.73
N SER A 243 -12.41 -9.85 1.47
CA SER A 243 -11.77 -8.63 1.00
C SER A 243 -11.85 -7.55 2.08
N VAL A 244 -10.73 -6.91 2.40
CA VAL A 244 -10.64 -5.83 3.39
C VAL A 244 -9.93 -4.65 2.77
N ARG A 245 -10.59 -3.49 2.71
CA ARG A 245 -10.06 -2.27 2.11
C ARG A 245 -10.15 -1.08 3.08
N ALA A 246 -9.05 -0.35 3.19
CA ALA A 246 -8.92 0.86 4.00
C ALA A 246 -8.35 2.01 3.16
N ASP A 247 -9.12 3.07 2.98
CA ASP A 247 -8.74 4.23 2.18
C ASP A 247 -8.78 5.51 3.03
N ALA A 248 -7.69 6.26 3.06
CA ALA A 248 -7.64 7.59 3.66
C ALA A 248 -7.08 8.61 2.67
N VAL A 249 -7.73 9.78 2.64
CA VAL A 249 -7.34 10.90 1.79
C VAL A 249 -7.35 12.18 2.63
N GLY A 250 -6.18 12.77 2.82
CA GLY A 250 -6.03 14.07 3.48
C GLY A 250 -6.76 15.18 2.72
N GLY A 251 -7.28 16.15 3.47
CA GLY A 251 -7.89 17.34 2.91
C GLY A 251 -6.86 18.23 2.21
N ASN A 252 -7.27 18.91 1.14
CA ASN A 252 -6.42 19.91 0.50
C ASN A 252 -6.35 21.18 1.36
N GLY A 253 -5.22 21.88 1.31
CA GLY A 253 -5.09 23.20 1.89
C GLY A 253 -5.88 24.28 1.14
N GLY A 254 -6.29 25.32 1.86
CA GLY A 254 -7.05 26.45 1.36
C GLY A 254 -6.20 27.45 0.58
N SER A 255 -6.82 28.21 -0.32
CA SER A 255 -6.10 29.19 -1.15
C SER A 255 -5.87 30.52 -0.44
N GLY A 256 -4.75 31.20 -0.75
CA GLY A 256 -4.44 32.56 -0.34
C GLY A 256 -4.43 33.55 -1.52
N TYR A 257 -5.15 34.67 -1.39
CA TYR A 257 -5.22 35.74 -2.41
C TYR A 257 -4.74 37.10 -1.88
N SER A 258 -4.29 37.97 -2.78
CA SER A 258 -3.93 39.37 -2.49
C SER A 258 -2.92 39.52 -1.34
N GLY A 259 -1.84 38.73 -1.39
CA GLY A 259 -0.77 38.71 -0.39
C GLY A 259 -0.87 37.60 0.66
N ALA A 260 -2.00 36.88 0.73
CA ALA A 260 -2.17 35.76 1.64
C ALA A 260 -1.46 34.47 1.17
N SER A 261 -0.95 33.68 2.11
CA SER A 261 -0.35 32.37 1.85
C SER A 261 -1.39 31.27 1.67
N GLY A 262 -1.06 30.22 0.93
CA GLY A 262 -1.87 29.01 0.85
C GLY A 262 -1.71 28.13 2.10
N GLY A 263 -2.75 27.39 2.46
CA GLY A 263 -2.72 26.41 3.55
C GLY A 263 -2.07 25.10 3.14
N ASP A 264 -1.54 24.35 4.09
CA ASP A 264 -0.91 23.05 3.84
C ASP A 264 -1.98 21.96 3.58
N GLY A 265 -1.65 20.99 2.73
CA GLY A 265 -2.43 19.78 2.57
C GLY A 265 -2.19 18.81 3.72
N ALA A 266 -3.22 18.07 4.14
CA ALA A 266 -3.12 17.20 5.31
C ALA A 266 -2.25 15.96 5.05
N ASP A 267 -1.40 15.62 6.02
CA ASP A 267 -0.73 14.32 6.05
C ASP A 267 -1.75 13.19 6.21
N THR A 268 -1.41 12.00 5.69
CA THR A 268 -2.24 10.80 5.81
C THR A 268 -1.41 9.59 6.17
N VAL A 269 -1.81 8.90 7.24
CA VAL A 269 -1.12 7.73 7.75
C VAL A 269 -2.11 6.59 7.96
N ILE A 270 -1.87 5.47 7.29
CA ILE A 270 -2.56 4.20 7.54
C ILE A 270 -1.52 3.20 8.02
N ILE A 271 -1.68 2.74 9.26
CA ILE A 271 -0.84 1.70 9.84
C ILE A 271 -1.73 0.51 10.17
N ASP A 272 -1.57 -0.57 9.42
CA ASP A 272 -2.26 -1.83 9.66
C ASP A 272 -3.80 -1.63 9.75
N GLY A 273 -4.37 -0.61 9.12
CA GLY A 273 -5.81 -0.38 9.03
C GLY A 273 -6.64 -1.50 8.39
N ALA A 274 -6.11 -2.29 7.43
CA ALA A 274 -6.83 -3.39 6.78
C ALA A 274 -6.28 -4.73 7.29
N ARG A 275 -7.08 -5.43 8.11
CA ARG A 275 -6.70 -6.68 8.75
C ARG A 275 -7.79 -7.74 8.58
N GLY A 276 -7.41 -9.00 8.63
CA GLY A 276 -8.39 -10.08 8.71
C GLY A 276 -7.80 -11.47 8.68
N SER A 277 -8.67 -12.47 8.66
CA SER A 277 -8.32 -13.89 8.51
C SER A 277 -9.41 -14.64 7.73
N SER A 278 -9.02 -15.60 6.90
CA SER A 278 -9.93 -16.47 6.15
C SER A 278 -9.32 -17.87 5.94
N ASN A 279 -10.11 -18.92 6.07
CA ASN A 279 -9.67 -20.28 5.71
C ASN A 279 -9.65 -20.52 4.18
N GLY A 280 -10.08 -19.53 3.38
CA GLY A 280 -10.04 -19.59 1.91
C GLY A 280 -9.02 -18.60 1.35
N SER A 281 -9.53 -17.51 0.77
CA SER A 281 -8.73 -16.42 0.20
C SER A 281 -8.89 -15.16 1.04
N LEU A 282 -7.79 -14.43 1.26
CA LEU A 282 -7.75 -13.14 1.94
C LEU A 282 -7.11 -12.08 1.02
N SER A 283 -7.80 -10.97 0.81
CA SER A 283 -7.31 -9.80 0.10
C SER A 283 -7.31 -8.59 1.02
N LEU A 284 -6.15 -7.98 1.23
CA LEU A 284 -5.96 -6.78 2.05
C LEU A 284 -5.52 -5.62 1.16
N SER A 285 -6.16 -4.46 1.28
CA SER A 285 -5.80 -3.27 0.51
C SER A 285 -5.78 -2.03 1.39
N GLN A 286 -4.74 -1.21 1.28
CA GLN A 286 -4.64 0.08 1.96
C GLN A 286 -4.19 1.18 0.99
N PHE A 287 -4.92 2.30 0.98
CA PHE A 287 -4.60 3.45 0.16
C PHE A 287 -4.53 4.70 1.03
N ALA A 288 -3.35 5.30 1.16
CA ALA A 288 -3.13 6.57 1.85
C ALA A 288 -2.75 7.64 0.82
N ARG A 289 -3.44 8.78 0.81
CA ARG A 289 -3.07 9.93 -0.03
C ARG A 289 -3.05 11.21 0.78
N GLY A 290 -1.91 11.92 0.76
CA GLY A 290 -1.80 13.24 1.35
C GLY A 290 -2.60 14.29 0.58
N GLY A 291 -3.04 15.34 1.29
CA GLY A 291 -3.74 16.46 0.69
C GLY A 291 -2.82 17.34 -0.15
N ASN A 292 -3.33 17.99 -1.19
CA ASN A 292 -2.53 18.98 -1.92
C ASN A 292 -2.41 20.28 -1.12
N GLY A 293 -1.29 20.97 -1.26
CA GLY A 293 -1.11 22.31 -0.74
C GLY A 293 -1.97 23.34 -1.46
N GLY A 294 -2.33 24.40 -0.75
CA GLY A 294 -3.16 25.50 -1.23
C GLY A 294 -2.39 26.47 -2.12
N TYR A 295 -3.07 27.01 -3.13
CA TYR A 295 -2.53 28.06 -4.01
C TYR A 295 -2.23 29.35 -3.24
N SER A 296 -1.23 30.13 -3.70
CA SER A 296 -1.06 31.53 -3.30
C SER A 296 -0.82 32.44 -4.50
N GLU A 297 -1.47 33.60 -4.57
CA GLU A 297 -1.25 34.55 -5.66
C GLU A 297 0.19 35.09 -5.70
N SER A 298 0.66 35.62 -4.58
CA SER A 298 1.95 36.33 -4.49
C SER A 298 2.79 35.97 -3.26
N ALA A 299 2.29 35.10 -2.38
CA ALA A 299 2.98 34.70 -1.15
C ALA A 299 3.46 33.24 -1.23
N LEU A 300 3.75 32.63 -0.08
CA LEU A 300 4.08 31.21 0.00
C LEU A 300 2.82 30.37 -0.25
N ALA A 301 2.85 29.47 -1.22
CA ALA A 301 1.83 28.44 -1.37
C ALA A 301 2.05 27.29 -0.37
N GLY A 302 0.97 26.60 -0.01
CA GLY A 302 1.04 25.53 0.98
C GLY A 302 1.77 24.30 0.46
N ASN A 303 2.32 23.52 1.37
CA ASN A 303 2.97 22.24 1.07
C ASN A 303 1.94 21.13 0.86
N GLY A 304 2.28 20.14 0.04
CA GLY A 304 1.52 18.90 -0.05
C GLY A 304 1.76 18.01 1.16
N GLY A 305 0.73 17.32 1.62
CA GLY A 305 0.80 16.38 2.73
C GLY A 305 1.54 15.10 2.37
N ASN A 306 2.24 14.52 3.34
CA ASN A 306 2.90 13.23 3.23
C ASN A 306 1.87 12.07 3.29
N ALA A 307 2.21 10.94 2.70
CA ALA A 307 1.42 9.72 2.78
C ALA A 307 2.25 8.52 3.26
N ILE A 308 1.74 7.83 4.28
CA ILE A 308 2.32 6.58 4.78
C ILE A 308 1.24 5.50 4.76
N SER A 309 1.52 4.38 4.07
CA SER A 309 0.68 3.18 4.05
C SER A 309 1.54 1.98 4.44
N ARG A 310 1.33 1.47 5.66
CA ARG A 310 2.11 0.35 6.23
C ARG A 310 1.20 -0.82 6.57
N LEU A 311 1.44 -1.96 5.95
CA LEU A 311 0.79 -3.24 6.26
C LEU A 311 1.84 -4.28 6.66
N ALA A 312 2.07 -4.43 7.96
CA ALA A 312 2.95 -5.44 8.54
C ALA A 312 2.19 -6.23 9.61
N PRO A 313 1.17 -7.01 9.25
CA PRO A 313 0.46 -7.83 10.21
C PRO A 313 1.47 -8.70 10.97
N ALA A 314 1.60 -8.46 12.28
CA ALA A 314 2.34 -9.30 13.22
C ALA A 314 1.70 -10.68 13.42
N PHE A 315 0.60 -10.95 12.71
CA PHE A 315 -0.20 -12.15 12.81
C PHE A 315 0.07 -13.01 11.59
N SER A 316 0.65 -14.18 11.85
CA SER A 316 0.60 -15.33 10.96
C SER A 316 -0.82 -15.87 10.96
N PRO A 317 -1.61 -15.66 9.91
CA PRO A 317 -2.94 -16.19 9.92
C PRO A 317 -2.87 -17.69 9.59
N TYR A 318 -3.52 -18.46 10.46
CA TYR A 318 -3.59 -19.91 10.40
C TYR A 318 -4.65 -20.28 9.35
N GLY A 319 -4.26 -20.46 8.08
CA GLY A 319 -5.07 -21.25 7.14
C GLY A 319 -5.39 -20.65 5.77
N GLU A 320 -4.88 -19.49 5.39
CA GLU A 320 -5.17 -18.89 4.07
C GLU A 320 -4.45 -19.66 2.96
N ARG A 321 -5.21 -20.16 1.99
CA ARG A 321 -4.64 -20.78 0.79
C ARG A 321 -4.13 -19.75 -0.21
N SER A 322 -4.75 -18.57 -0.24
CA SER A 322 -4.34 -17.44 -1.06
C SER A 322 -4.42 -16.14 -0.26
N LEU A 323 -3.30 -15.43 -0.18
CA LEU A 323 -3.16 -14.16 0.50
C LEU A 323 -2.67 -13.12 -0.52
N THR A 324 -3.40 -12.03 -0.70
CA THR A 324 -2.99 -10.90 -1.54
C THR A 324 -3.03 -9.63 -0.71
N GLY A 325 -2.00 -8.82 -0.80
CA GLY A 325 -1.92 -7.54 -0.13
C GLY A 325 -1.41 -6.43 -1.03
N THR A 326 -2.09 -5.29 -0.99
CA THR A 326 -1.68 -4.09 -1.72
C THR A 326 -1.65 -2.91 -0.77
N VAL A 327 -0.52 -2.21 -0.72
CA VAL A 327 -0.41 -0.90 -0.05
C VAL A 327 -0.03 0.15 -1.08
N THR A 328 -0.70 1.28 -1.02
CA THR A 328 -0.40 2.43 -1.87
C THR A 328 -0.32 3.68 -0.99
N ALA A 329 0.74 4.45 -1.20
CA ALA A 329 0.95 5.76 -0.59
C ALA A 329 1.17 6.80 -1.69
N GLU A 330 0.40 7.88 -1.68
CA GLU A 330 0.53 8.98 -2.63
C GLU A 330 0.72 10.31 -1.90
N GLY A 331 1.89 10.94 -2.05
CA GLY A 331 2.13 12.28 -1.50
C GLY A 331 1.24 13.32 -2.16
N GLY A 332 0.92 14.39 -1.45
CA GLY A 332 0.21 15.54 -1.98
C GLY A 332 1.11 16.41 -2.85
N ARG A 333 0.54 17.10 -3.85
CA ARG A 333 1.26 18.12 -4.59
C ARG A 333 1.45 19.37 -3.73
N GLY A 334 2.59 20.02 -3.87
CA GLY A 334 2.75 21.39 -3.38
C GLY A 334 1.79 22.36 -4.08
N GLY A 335 1.39 23.41 -3.37
CA GLY A 335 0.58 24.49 -3.92
C GLY A 335 1.36 25.33 -4.92
N THR A 336 0.67 25.87 -5.92
CA THR A 336 1.27 26.71 -6.96
C THR A 336 1.13 28.20 -6.63
N THR A 337 1.91 29.03 -7.34
CA THR A 337 1.86 30.50 -7.22
C THR A 337 1.87 31.22 -8.57
N SER A 338 1.41 32.48 -8.59
CA SER A 338 1.60 33.36 -9.77
C SER A 338 2.94 34.12 -9.70
N THR A 339 3.27 34.69 -8.55
CA THR A 339 4.52 35.46 -8.35
C THR A 339 5.29 35.12 -7.08
N GLY A 340 4.70 34.30 -6.19
CA GLY A 340 5.30 33.89 -4.92
C GLY A 340 6.11 32.58 -4.98
N ILE A 341 6.38 31.98 -3.82
CA ILE A 341 7.14 30.72 -3.72
C ILE A 341 6.16 29.54 -3.68
N ALA A 342 6.30 28.60 -4.60
CA ALA A 342 5.49 27.37 -4.63
C ALA A 342 5.83 26.43 -3.46
N GLY A 343 4.82 25.71 -2.96
CA GLY A 343 4.99 24.78 -1.85
C GLY A 343 5.69 23.49 -2.24
N SER A 344 6.27 22.78 -1.28
CA SER A 344 6.94 21.50 -1.55
C SER A 344 5.92 20.37 -1.74
N SER A 345 6.25 19.36 -2.53
CA SER A 345 5.43 18.13 -2.61
C SER A 345 5.65 17.25 -1.38
N GLY A 346 4.62 16.48 -1.02
CA GLY A 346 4.67 15.53 0.09
C GLY A 346 5.38 14.22 -0.27
N ASN A 347 6.01 13.60 0.72
CA ASN A 347 6.66 12.29 0.57
C ASN A 347 5.64 11.15 0.54
N ALA A 348 6.02 10.01 -0.04
CA ALA A 348 5.23 8.79 -0.07
C ALA A 348 6.02 7.60 0.48
N THR A 349 5.46 6.85 1.43
CA THR A 349 6.06 5.63 1.97
C THR A 349 5.03 4.51 1.99
N ALA A 350 5.27 3.46 1.21
CA ALA A 350 4.43 2.27 1.11
C ALA A 350 5.23 1.06 1.57
N TYR A 351 4.81 0.40 2.66
CA TYR A 351 5.49 -0.78 3.18
C TYR A 351 4.48 -1.91 3.36
N ILE A 352 4.76 -3.09 2.80
CA ILE A 352 3.99 -4.29 3.03
C ILE A 352 4.89 -5.47 3.37
N SER A 353 4.51 -6.22 4.39
CA SER A 353 5.15 -7.47 4.76
C SER A 353 4.10 -8.44 5.26
N ILE A 354 3.69 -9.37 4.40
CA ILE A 354 2.69 -10.38 4.74
C ILE A 354 3.17 -11.78 4.35
N GLY A 355 2.60 -12.78 5.00
CA GLY A 355 2.84 -14.17 4.64
C GLY A 355 1.79 -15.10 5.18
N SER A 356 1.66 -16.27 4.54
CA SER A 356 0.81 -17.36 5.02
C SER A 356 1.67 -18.48 5.58
N GLN A 357 1.20 -19.09 6.67
CA GLN A 357 1.83 -20.29 7.23
C GLN A 357 1.28 -21.59 6.65
N MET A 358 0.23 -21.54 5.83
CA MET A 358 -0.33 -22.73 5.20
C MET A 358 0.66 -23.30 4.17
N ASN A 359 0.88 -24.61 4.23
CA ASN A 359 1.70 -25.34 3.26
C ASN A 359 1.07 -25.24 1.86
N GLY A 360 1.83 -24.77 0.88
CA GLY A 360 1.33 -24.60 -0.50
C GLY A 360 0.52 -23.32 -0.73
N SER A 361 0.63 -22.34 0.19
CA SER A 361 -0.08 -21.07 0.08
C SER A 361 0.47 -20.17 -1.04
N THR A 362 -0.39 -19.35 -1.64
CA THR A 362 0.01 -18.30 -2.59
C THR A 362 -0.03 -16.96 -1.89
N THR A 363 1.09 -16.26 -1.80
CA THR A 363 1.21 -14.91 -1.26
C THR A 363 1.60 -13.93 -2.36
N ARG A 364 0.85 -12.84 -2.52
CA ARG A 364 1.21 -11.73 -3.41
C ARG A 364 1.20 -10.42 -2.65
N THR A 365 2.23 -9.61 -2.85
CA THR A 365 2.37 -8.31 -2.21
C THR A 365 2.71 -7.25 -3.23
N THR A 366 2.11 -6.08 -3.07
CA THR A 366 2.43 -4.92 -3.90
C THR A 366 2.54 -3.68 -3.01
N ALA A 367 3.70 -3.03 -3.02
CA ALA A 367 3.89 -1.70 -2.47
C ALA A 367 4.04 -0.70 -3.61
N ARG A 368 3.25 0.38 -3.55
CA ARG A 368 3.32 1.49 -4.50
C ARG A 368 3.42 2.81 -3.77
N ALA A 369 4.55 3.50 -3.89
CA ALA A 369 4.76 4.84 -3.36
C ALA A 369 4.92 5.83 -4.51
N VAL A 370 4.11 6.89 -4.52
CA VAL A 370 4.20 7.95 -5.52
C VAL A 370 4.19 9.31 -4.86
N SER A 371 5.27 10.06 -4.98
CA SER A 371 5.27 11.50 -4.73
C SER A 371 5.13 12.22 -6.07
N PRO A 372 4.19 13.17 -6.20
CA PRO A 372 4.01 13.90 -7.45
C PRO A 372 5.09 14.96 -7.63
N ASP A 373 5.75 14.92 -8.79
CA ASP A 373 6.66 15.98 -9.22
C ASP A 373 5.85 17.14 -9.83
N THR A 374 6.18 18.38 -9.44
CA THR A 374 5.75 19.58 -10.17
C THR A 374 7.01 20.33 -10.65
N PRO A 375 7.08 20.78 -11.92
CA PRO A 375 8.29 21.34 -12.53
C PRO A 375 8.93 22.55 -11.82
N SER A 376 8.24 23.14 -10.84
CA SER A 376 8.63 24.37 -10.13
C SER A 376 8.96 24.19 -8.64
N THR A 377 8.99 22.96 -8.09
CA THR A 377 9.15 22.73 -6.63
C THR A 377 10.16 21.63 -6.30
N ARG A 378 10.63 21.59 -5.05
CA ARG A 378 11.28 20.40 -4.49
C ARG A 378 10.23 19.28 -4.43
N GLY A 379 10.35 18.28 -5.29
CA GLY A 379 9.49 17.10 -5.25
C GLY A 379 9.77 16.25 -4.00
N GLY A 380 8.81 15.41 -3.61
CA GLY A 380 8.95 14.54 -2.43
C GLY A 380 9.61 13.19 -2.78
N SER A 381 10.18 12.52 -1.78
CA SER A 381 10.74 11.18 -1.93
C SER A 381 9.65 10.10 -1.94
N ALA A 382 9.87 9.02 -2.68
CA ALA A 382 9.03 7.84 -2.69
C ALA A 382 9.81 6.59 -2.25
N ILE A 383 9.28 5.87 -1.27
CA ILE A 383 9.86 4.63 -0.73
C ILE A 383 8.80 3.53 -0.79
N ALA A 384 9.08 2.43 -1.49
CA ALA A 384 8.21 1.27 -1.59
C ALA A 384 8.94 -0.01 -1.19
N ASP A 385 8.45 -0.66 -0.13
CA ASP A 385 9.00 -1.93 0.37
C ASP A 385 7.91 -3.02 0.32
N ALA A 386 8.17 -4.10 -0.40
CA ALA A 386 7.25 -5.23 -0.49
C ALA A 386 7.93 -6.54 -0.07
N VAL A 387 7.35 -7.24 0.91
CA VAL A 387 7.83 -8.54 1.38
C VAL A 387 6.70 -9.57 1.35
N ALA A 388 6.86 -10.58 0.49
CA ALA A 388 5.96 -11.73 0.41
C ALA A 388 6.60 -12.96 1.05
N ARG A 389 5.86 -13.68 1.91
CA ARG A 389 6.31 -14.96 2.46
C ARG A 389 5.31 -16.09 2.21
N SER A 390 5.80 -17.26 1.86
CA SER A 390 5.00 -18.49 1.76
C SER A 390 5.72 -19.69 2.40
N ARG A 391 4.94 -20.64 2.93
CA ARG A 391 5.42 -21.91 3.50
C ARG A 391 5.12 -23.11 2.60
N GLY A 392 6.00 -24.09 2.64
CA GLY A 392 5.97 -25.29 1.82
C GLY A 392 6.18 -25.02 0.33
N VAL A 393 5.55 -25.83 -0.53
CA VAL A 393 5.53 -25.64 -1.99
C VAL A 393 4.51 -24.55 -2.39
N GLY A 394 4.60 -23.37 -1.77
CA GLY A 394 3.70 -22.23 -2.02
C GLY A 394 4.36 -21.05 -2.72
N PHE A 395 3.62 -20.32 -3.57
CA PHE A 395 4.08 -19.18 -4.38
C PHE A 395 4.19 -17.89 -3.58
N ALA A 396 5.25 -17.12 -3.79
CA ALA A 396 5.42 -15.78 -3.23
C ALA A 396 5.83 -14.79 -4.34
N GLU A 397 5.12 -13.68 -4.43
CA GLU A 397 5.44 -12.59 -5.35
C GLU A 397 5.45 -11.25 -4.60
N ALA A 398 6.53 -10.50 -4.76
CA ALA A 398 6.65 -9.15 -4.22
C ALA A 398 6.93 -8.15 -5.34
N ASN A 399 6.09 -7.11 -5.41
CA ASN A 399 6.23 -6.02 -6.36
C ASN A 399 6.38 -4.71 -5.58
N ALA A 400 7.46 -3.96 -5.81
CA ALA A 400 7.69 -2.65 -5.23
C ALA A 400 7.87 -1.62 -6.35
N TYR A 401 7.12 -0.51 -6.25
CA TYR A 401 7.20 0.59 -7.20
C TYR A 401 7.28 1.92 -6.46
N ALA A 402 8.34 2.69 -6.73
CA ALA A 402 8.55 4.02 -6.18
C ALA A 402 8.71 5.06 -7.29
N ALA A 403 7.97 6.16 -7.20
CA ALA A 403 8.06 7.29 -8.13
C ALA A 403 8.05 8.61 -7.37
N GLY A 404 9.07 9.46 -7.51
CA GLY A 404 9.12 10.78 -6.86
C GLY A 404 10.41 11.51 -7.19
N ASN A 405 10.80 12.52 -6.42
CA ASN A 405 12.08 13.24 -6.57
C ASN A 405 13.31 12.45 -6.12
N SER A 406 13.09 11.31 -5.47
CA SER A 406 14.03 10.21 -5.29
C SER A 406 13.21 8.94 -5.14
N GLY A 407 13.57 7.88 -5.86
CA GLY A 407 12.82 6.63 -5.90
C GLY A 407 13.60 5.49 -5.24
N HIS A 408 13.04 4.90 -4.18
CA HIS A 408 13.59 3.68 -3.59
C HIS A 408 12.53 2.57 -3.59
N ALA A 409 12.80 1.50 -4.34
CA ALA A 409 11.93 0.33 -4.40
C ALA A 409 12.70 -0.93 -3.98
N ASN A 410 12.19 -1.63 -2.97
CA ASN A 410 12.73 -2.89 -2.50
C ASN A 410 11.64 -3.98 -2.49
N ALA A 411 11.86 -5.05 -3.24
CA ALA A 411 10.96 -6.20 -3.29
C ALA A 411 11.70 -7.44 -2.82
N SER A 412 11.16 -8.11 -1.80
CA SER A 412 11.69 -9.37 -1.26
C SER A 412 10.63 -10.47 -1.29
N SER A 413 10.98 -11.64 -1.81
CA SER A 413 10.13 -12.81 -1.78
C SER A 413 10.84 -13.96 -1.07
N LEU A 414 10.20 -14.53 -0.05
CA LEU A 414 10.68 -15.67 0.73
C LEU A 414 9.74 -16.87 0.56
N THR A 415 10.31 -17.99 0.13
CA THR A 415 9.62 -19.29 0.13
C THR A 415 10.38 -20.29 1.00
N ASN A 416 9.70 -20.92 1.96
CA ASN A 416 10.28 -21.95 2.81
C ASN A 416 9.77 -23.33 2.39
N HIS A 417 10.63 -24.17 1.83
CA HIS A 417 10.30 -25.55 1.46
C HIS A 417 10.43 -26.47 2.68
N SER A 418 9.39 -27.21 3.04
CA SER A 418 9.49 -28.31 4.01
C SER A 418 8.53 -29.40 3.59
N TYR A 419 9.03 -30.48 2.98
CA TYR A 419 8.21 -31.66 2.66
C TYR A 419 9.01 -32.97 2.81
N GLU A 420 8.47 -33.89 3.60
CA GLU A 420 8.96 -35.28 3.71
C GLU A 420 8.63 -36.08 2.45
N VAL A 421 9.63 -36.83 1.95
CA VAL A 421 9.51 -37.64 0.73
C VAL A 421 8.70 -38.91 1.01
N GLY A 422 7.43 -38.92 0.60
CA GLY A 422 6.73 -40.14 0.19
C GLY A 422 7.05 -40.45 -1.27
N SER A 423 7.56 -41.65 -1.56
CA SER A 423 7.93 -42.11 -2.91
C SER A 423 6.71 -42.17 -3.84
N GLY A 424 6.65 -41.34 -4.90
CA GLY A 424 5.84 -41.66 -6.08
C GLY A 424 4.99 -40.57 -6.76
N ALA A 425 4.96 -39.30 -6.31
CA ALA A 425 4.16 -38.25 -6.98
C ALA A 425 5.02 -37.12 -7.57
N ALA A 426 4.69 -36.70 -8.81
CA ALA A 426 5.29 -35.58 -9.51
C ALA A 426 5.21 -34.29 -8.68
N ARG A 427 6.34 -33.59 -8.52
CA ARG A 427 6.46 -32.44 -7.63
C ARG A 427 6.35 -31.12 -8.39
N ARG A 428 5.47 -30.25 -7.91
CA ARG A 428 5.25 -28.89 -8.44
C ARG A 428 6.22 -27.93 -7.76
N TYR A 429 7.20 -27.43 -8.52
CA TYR A 429 8.10 -26.37 -8.05
C TYR A 429 7.38 -25.01 -8.02
N VAL A 430 7.88 -24.15 -7.15
CA VAL A 430 7.36 -22.81 -6.92
C VAL A 430 8.36 -21.80 -7.44
N HIS A 431 7.87 -20.81 -8.19
CA HIS A 431 8.68 -19.69 -8.67
C HIS A 431 8.43 -18.47 -7.78
N PRO A 432 9.36 -18.08 -6.90
CA PRO A 432 9.29 -16.75 -6.31
C PRO A 432 9.57 -15.71 -7.40
N VAL A 433 8.80 -14.63 -7.40
CA VAL A 433 8.93 -13.54 -8.39
C VAL A 433 9.09 -12.23 -7.64
N VAL A 434 10.12 -11.47 -7.98
CA VAL A 434 10.32 -10.12 -7.44
C VAL A 434 10.43 -9.10 -8.55
N LYS A 435 9.78 -7.96 -8.34
CA LYS A 435 9.86 -6.81 -9.23
C LYS A 435 10.07 -5.56 -8.42
N ALA A 436 11.20 -4.89 -8.64
CA ALA A 436 11.46 -3.57 -8.10
C ALA A 436 11.63 -2.57 -9.25
N GLY A 437 10.90 -1.46 -9.17
CA GLY A 437 11.02 -0.35 -10.13
C GLY A 437 11.04 0.97 -9.39
N ALA A 438 12.07 1.77 -9.64
CA ALA A 438 12.22 3.10 -9.07
C ALA A 438 12.33 4.13 -10.20
N THR A 439 11.59 5.22 -10.08
CA THR A 439 11.57 6.30 -11.07
C THR A 439 11.72 7.64 -10.38
N SER A 440 12.49 8.55 -10.99
CA SER A 440 12.63 9.89 -10.41
C SER A 440 13.07 10.96 -11.38
N GLN A 441 12.56 12.19 -11.22
CA GLN A 441 12.99 13.39 -11.92
C GLN A 441 14.13 14.19 -11.27
N VAL A 442 14.62 13.86 -10.07
CA VAL A 442 15.84 14.43 -9.41
C VAL A 442 16.55 13.30 -8.62
N GLY A 443 17.81 13.45 -8.21
CA GLY A 443 18.41 12.51 -7.24
C GLY A 443 18.66 11.06 -7.70
N GLU A 444 18.75 10.15 -6.74
CA GLU A 444 19.12 8.74 -6.94
C GLU A 444 17.89 7.83 -7.09
N ASN A 445 18.05 6.79 -7.90
CA ASN A 445 17.05 5.73 -8.07
C ASN A 445 17.66 4.37 -7.69
N THR A 446 16.99 3.65 -6.81
CA THR A 446 17.41 2.32 -6.36
C THR A 446 16.29 1.31 -6.50
N ALA A 447 16.54 0.23 -7.24
CA ALA A 447 15.63 -0.89 -7.38
C ALA A 447 16.31 -2.19 -6.91
N ASN A 448 15.89 -2.70 -5.76
CA ASN A 448 16.43 -3.89 -5.13
C ASN A 448 15.43 -5.04 -5.20
N ALA A 449 15.87 -6.17 -5.76
CA ALA A 449 15.05 -7.36 -5.90
C ALA A 449 15.74 -8.53 -5.19
N SER A 450 15.19 -8.98 -4.06
CA SER A 450 15.80 -10.01 -3.21
C SER A 450 14.96 -11.29 -3.21
N LEU A 451 15.58 -12.39 -3.64
CA LEU A 451 14.99 -13.71 -3.65
C LEU A 451 15.66 -14.59 -2.59
N VAL A 452 14.83 -15.09 -1.67
CA VAL A 452 15.28 -16.07 -0.68
C VAL A 452 14.43 -17.32 -0.84
N SER A 453 15.07 -18.43 -1.18
CA SER A 453 14.42 -19.74 -1.17
C SER A 453 15.12 -20.64 -0.16
N GLN A 454 14.47 -20.92 0.96
CA GLN A 454 15.00 -21.86 1.95
C GLN A 454 14.55 -23.27 1.56
N GLN A 455 15.49 -24.08 1.05
CA GLN A 455 15.23 -25.47 0.69
C GLN A 455 15.49 -26.40 1.88
N VAL A 456 14.43 -26.92 2.54
CA VAL A 456 14.57 -28.05 3.47
C VAL A 456 14.28 -29.35 2.71
N ASN A 457 15.35 -30.06 2.36
CA ASN A 457 15.43 -31.48 2.00
C ASN A 457 14.37 -32.02 1.02
N SER A 458 14.67 -32.10 -0.29
CA SER A 458 14.10 -33.12 -1.21
C SER A 458 14.56 -33.01 -2.68
N VAL A 459 14.99 -34.14 -3.26
CA VAL A 459 15.33 -34.36 -4.70
C VAL A 459 14.21 -35.11 -5.42
N ALA A 460 13.83 -34.66 -6.63
CA ALA A 460 13.53 -35.45 -7.85
C ALA A 460 12.66 -34.65 -8.85
N VAL A 461 13.15 -34.55 -10.09
CA VAL A 461 12.66 -33.73 -11.22
C VAL A 461 11.66 -34.49 -12.11
N THR A 462 10.59 -33.82 -12.57
CA THR A 462 10.15 -33.77 -14.00
C THR A 462 8.96 -32.81 -14.22
N ALA A 463 9.19 -31.85 -15.14
CA ALA A 463 8.28 -31.09 -16.04
C ALA A 463 7.12 -30.17 -15.53
N PHE A 464 7.17 -28.86 -15.90
CA PHE A 464 6.28 -28.11 -16.82
C PHE A 464 5.88 -26.64 -16.42
N SER A 465 6.03 -25.71 -17.40
CA SER A 465 5.26 -24.45 -17.75
C SER A 465 5.05 -23.29 -16.74
N VAL A 466 5.15 -21.98 -17.06
CA VAL A 466 5.70 -21.15 -18.15
C VAL A 466 6.20 -19.85 -17.48
N ALA A 467 7.48 -19.53 -17.62
CA ALA A 467 8.00 -18.17 -17.52
C ALA A 467 8.45 -17.83 -18.94
N SER A 468 7.70 -16.95 -19.59
CA SER A 468 8.18 -16.36 -20.84
C SER A 468 9.47 -15.61 -20.50
N PRO A 469 10.55 -15.74 -21.29
CA PRO A 469 11.71 -14.87 -21.13
C PRO A 469 11.20 -13.44 -21.06
N ARG A 470 11.55 -12.72 -19.99
CA ARG A 470 11.17 -11.32 -19.86
C ARG A 470 11.89 -10.57 -20.97
N ALA A 471 11.11 -10.00 -21.88
CA ALA A 471 11.66 -9.14 -22.92
C ALA A 471 12.37 -7.96 -22.24
N LEU A 472 13.57 -7.65 -22.72
CA LEU A 472 14.25 -6.42 -22.34
C LEU A 472 13.32 -5.23 -22.62
N PRO A 473 13.28 -4.22 -21.73
CA PRO A 473 12.74 -2.93 -22.12
C PRO A 473 13.38 -2.50 -23.44
N ASN A 474 12.58 -2.03 -24.39
CA ASN A 474 13.06 -1.64 -25.72
C ASN A 474 13.84 -0.31 -25.65
N LEU A 475 15.02 -0.31 -25.03
CA LEU A 475 15.92 0.84 -24.94
C LEU A 475 16.55 1.18 -26.31
N SER A 476 16.45 0.29 -27.30
CA SER A 476 16.95 0.53 -28.66
C SER A 476 16.20 1.62 -29.43
N ALA A 477 15.00 2.01 -28.99
CA ALA A 477 14.23 3.11 -29.58
C ALA A 477 14.56 4.51 -28.98
N GLY A 478 15.50 4.59 -28.03
CA GLY A 478 15.83 5.81 -27.29
C GLY A 478 15.29 5.78 -25.86
N SER A 479 15.12 6.96 -25.26
CA SER A 479 14.72 7.04 -23.85
C SER A 479 13.26 6.69 -23.63
N ASN A 480 13.00 5.65 -22.81
CA ASN A 480 11.68 5.22 -22.36
C ASN A 480 11.29 5.77 -20.97
N GLY A 481 11.93 6.84 -20.47
CA GLY A 481 11.66 7.42 -19.16
C GLY A 481 12.87 7.43 -18.22
N ILE A 482 12.64 7.81 -16.96
CA ILE A 482 13.68 7.95 -15.94
C ILE A 482 13.50 6.82 -14.91
N GLU A 483 14.22 5.71 -15.07
CA GLU A 483 13.96 4.49 -14.30
C GLU A 483 15.21 3.69 -13.97
N ALA A 484 15.21 3.06 -12.79
CA ALA A 484 16.02 1.90 -12.44
C ALA A 484 15.06 0.72 -12.22
N PHE A 485 15.43 -0.46 -12.69
CA PHE A 485 14.64 -1.66 -12.49
C PHE A 485 15.53 -2.87 -12.20
N SER A 486 15.00 -3.75 -11.35
CA SER A 486 15.57 -5.05 -11.06
C SER A 486 14.44 -6.07 -10.99
N TYR A 487 14.54 -7.09 -11.84
CA TYR A 487 13.63 -8.21 -11.89
C TYR A 487 14.43 -9.47 -11.67
N ALA A 488 13.98 -10.29 -10.73
CA ALA A 488 14.57 -11.59 -10.50
C ALA A 488 13.46 -12.64 -10.38
N ASP A 489 13.72 -13.78 -10.99
CA ASP A 489 12.89 -14.97 -10.94
C ASP A 489 13.75 -16.11 -10.35
N GLY A 490 13.13 -16.93 -9.48
CA GLY A 490 13.80 -18.08 -8.87
C GLY A 490 13.98 -19.27 -9.82
N LEU A 491 14.02 -20.48 -9.25
CA LEU A 491 14.25 -21.74 -9.98
C LEU A 491 13.28 -21.90 -11.17
N LEU A 492 13.79 -22.02 -12.41
CA LEU A 492 12.99 -22.35 -13.61
C LEU A 492 13.16 -23.83 -14.00
N GLY A 493 12.21 -24.38 -14.77
CA GLY A 493 12.27 -25.76 -15.24
C GLY A 493 13.35 -26.00 -16.31
N SER A 494 13.89 -27.22 -16.39
CA SER A 494 14.97 -27.60 -17.32
C SER A 494 14.67 -27.35 -18.80
N GLY A 495 13.43 -27.57 -19.25
CA GLY A 495 13.04 -27.29 -20.64
C GLY A 495 13.00 -25.79 -20.99
N GLN A 496 12.88 -24.90 -19.99
CA GLN A 496 12.97 -23.46 -20.20
C GLN A 496 14.43 -23.01 -20.31
N PHE A 497 15.29 -23.61 -19.51
CA PHE A 497 16.73 -23.38 -19.56
C PHE A 497 17.30 -23.70 -20.95
N GLU A 498 16.97 -24.87 -21.51
CA GLU A 498 17.39 -25.24 -22.88
C GLU A 498 16.87 -24.24 -23.93
N ALA A 499 15.62 -23.81 -23.83
CA ALA A 499 15.05 -22.81 -24.73
C ALA A 499 15.77 -21.45 -24.63
N LEU A 500 16.07 -20.97 -23.42
CA LEU A 500 16.76 -19.70 -23.16
C LEU A 500 18.21 -19.70 -23.70
N VAL A 501 18.89 -20.83 -23.59
CA VAL A 501 20.31 -20.94 -23.94
C VAL A 501 20.52 -21.33 -25.40
N SER A 502 19.55 -21.96 -26.07
CA SER A 502 19.65 -22.44 -27.47
C SER A 502 19.97 -21.36 -28.52
N SER A 503 19.67 -20.09 -28.24
CA SER A 503 20.02 -18.96 -29.13
C SER A 503 21.40 -18.35 -28.82
N HIS A 504 22.13 -18.89 -27.84
CA HIS A 504 23.34 -18.30 -27.28
C HIS A 504 24.47 -19.35 -27.21
N SER A 505 25.21 -19.51 -28.31
CA SER A 505 26.18 -20.60 -28.49
C SER A 505 27.32 -20.66 -27.45
N ALA A 506 27.75 -19.52 -26.89
CA ALA A 506 28.80 -19.51 -25.88
C ALA A 506 28.26 -19.92 -24.51
N LEU A 507 27.03 -19.49 -24.19
CA LEU A 507 26.30 -20.02 -23.04
C LEU A 507 26.08 -21.52 -23.23
N GLU A 508 25.55 -21.94 -24.37
CA GLU A 508 25.30 -23.35 -24.69
C GLU A 508 26.56 -24.19 -24.49
N ASN A 509 27.71 -23.77 -25.02
CA ASN A 509 28.98 -24.46 -24.81
C ASN A 509 29.44 -24.46 -23.35
N ALA A 510 29.33 -23.33 -22.66
CA ALA A 510 29.70 -23.24 -21.26
C ALA A 510 28.83 -24.15 -20.39
N PHE A 511 27.53 -24.22 -20.66
CA PHE A 511 26.55 -25.03 -19.92
C PHE A 511 26.49 -26.50 -20.36
N ALA A 512 26.87 -26.84 -21.60
CA ALA A 512 26.93 -28.21 -22.12
C ALA A 512 28.17 -28.98 -21.66
N ALA A 513 29.25 -28.29 -21.26
CA ALA A 513 30.48 -28.91 -20.77
C ALA A 513 30.34 -29.73 -19.45
N GLY A 514 29.14 -29.79 -18.86
CA GLY A 514 28.80 -30.69 -17.77
C GLY A 514 27.33 -31.06 -17.82
N SER A 515 27.01 -32.32 -18.09
CA SER A 515 25.67 -32.88 -18.29
C SER A 515 24.77 -32.91 -17.02
N GLY A 516 24.81 -31.87 -16.19
CA GLY A 516 24.11 -31.81 -14.90
C GLY A 516 23.91 -30.41 -14.32
N ARG A 517 23.99 -29.34 -15.13
CA ARG A 517 23.77 -27.97 -14.63
C ARG A 517 22.28 -27.62 -14.56
N HIS A 518 21.90 -27.02 -13.44
CA HIS A 518 20.53 -26.62 -13.13
C HIS A 518 20.43 -25.10 -13.00
N LEU A 519 19.43 -24.50 -13.63
CA LEU A 519 19.14 -23.09 -13.44
C LEU A 519 18.66 -22.85 -12.00
N ILE A 520 19.35 -21.94 -11.30
CA ILE A 520 19.03 -21.58 -9.92
C ILE A 520 18.41 -20.17 -9.81
N GLY A 521 18.54 -19.34 -10.85
CA GLY A 521 17.89 -18.03 -10.92
C GLY A 521 18.05 -17.41 -12.30
N ALA A 522 17.20 -16.44 -12.62
CA ALA A 522 17.34 -15.60 -13.81
C ALA A 522 16.85 -14.20 -13.49
N GLY A 523 17.25 -13.21 -14.28
CA GLY A 523 16.80 -11.86 -14.06
C GLY A 523 17.14 -10.91 -15.18
N VAL A 524 16.63 -9.70 -15.01
CA VAL A 524 16.84 -8.56 -15.90
C VAL A 524 17.10 -7.35 -15.03
N ILE A 525 18.17 -6.64 -15.32
CA ILE A 525 18.57 -5.45 -14.57
C ILE A 525 18.97 -4.35 -15.54
N GLY A 526 18.69 -3.11 -15.17
CA GLY A 526 19.05 -1.98 -16.00
C GLY A 526 18.52 -0.66 -15.50
N ALA A 527 18.87 0.38 -16.24
CA ALA A 527 18.42 1.73 -15.99
C ALA A 527 18.39 2.57 -17.27
N ASN A 528 17.69 3.69 -17.17
CA ASN A 528 17.49 4.61 -18.27
C ASN A 528 17.45 6.07 -17.77
N TYR A 529 18.25 6.92 -18.41
CA TYR A 529 18.28 8.38 -18.26
C TYR A 529 17.51 9.03 -19.42
N SER A 530 16.64 10.00 -19.17
CA SER A 530 15.85 10.69 -20.21
C SER A 530 16.14 12.18 -20.34
N GLU A 531 15.63 12.80 -21.40
CA GLU A 531 15.69 14.25 -21.61
C GLU A 531 14.92 15.07 -20.55
N PHE A 532 14.04 14.41 -19.80
CA PHE A 532 13.29 15.01 -18.70
C PHE A 532 14.06 14.96 -17.37
N ALA A 533 15.20 14.28 -17.32
CA ALA A 533 16.05 14.23 -16.14
C ALA A 533 16.91 15.50 -16.02
N ILE A 534 17.03 16.01 -14.79
CA ILE A 534 17.83 17.20 -14.47
C ILE A 534 19.11 16.78 -13.73
N GLY A 535 20.27 17.23 -14.22
CA GLY A 535 21.57 17.04 -13.56
C GLY A 535 22.11 15.60 -13.63
N GLN A 536 23.30 15.41 -13.05
CA GLN A 536 23.92 14.10 -12.92
C GLN A 536 23.14 13.21 -11.95
N ARG A 537 23.02 11.92 -12.27
CA ARG A 537 22.32 10.91 -11.47
C ARG A 537 23.04 9.60 -11.45
N THR A 538 22.77 8.83 -10.41
CA THR A 538 23.16 7.44 -10.27
C THR A 538 21.91 6.58 -10.16
N TYR A 539 21.85 5.54 -10.99
CA TYR A 539 20.82 4.51 -10.96
C TYR A 539 21.48 3.21 -10.51
N SER A 540 20.99 2.63 -9.42
CA SER A 540 21.46 1.34 -8.94
C SER A 540 20.37 0.28 -9.06
N GLY A 541 20.79 -0.88 -9.56
CA GLY A 541 20.01 -2.10 -9.54
C GLY A 541 20.79 -3.15 -8.76
N ASN A 542 20.10 -3.88 -7.90
CA ASN A 542 20.67 -5.03 -7.23
C ASN A 542 19.68 -6.20 -7.26
N ALA A 543 20.20 -7.40 -7.52
CA ALA A 543 19.45 -8.63 -7.44
C ALA A 543 20.18 -9.65 -6.55
N GLU A 544 19.58 -9.99 -5.41
CA GLU A 544 20.14 -10.94 -4.45
C GLU A 544 19.49 -12.31 -4.55
N PHE A 545 20.31 -13.34 -4.43
CA PHE A 545 19.92 -14.73 -4.43
C PHE A 545 20.60 -15.45 -3.28
N SER A 546 19.82 -15.98 -2.33
CA SER A 546 20.32 -16.75 -1.20
C SER A 546 20.00 -18.23 -1.35
N TYR A 547 21.03 -19.07 -1.28
CA TYR A 547 20.98 -20.52 -1.48
C TYR A 547 21.79 -21.26 -0.40
N ALA A 548 21.55 -22.56 -0.25
CA ALA A 548 22.40 -23.46 0.52
C ALA A 548 22.74 -24.72 -0.29
N PHE A 549 24.03 -24.98 -0.55
CA PHE A 549 24.52 -26.18 -1.26
C PHE A 549 25.13 -27.18 -0.29
N ASP A 550 25.14 -28.48 -0.60
CA ASP A 550 25.81 -29.47 0.26
C ASP A 550 27.13 -30.01 -0.14
N GLN A 551 27.33 -29.96 -1.43
CA GLN A 551 28.50 -30.43 -2.06
C GLN A 551 29.02 -29.26 -2.85
N THR A 552 30.33 -29.21 -2.90
CA THR A 552 31.06 -28.24 -3.70
C THR A 552 30.52 -28.26 -5.11
N THR A 553 29.94 -27.13 -5.52
CA THR A 553 29.24 -26.99 -6.79
C THR A 553 29.69 -25.71 -7.46
N ASP A 554 30.06 -25.81 -8.74
CA ASP A 554 30.39 -24.64 -9.55
C ASP A 554 29.13 -23.83 -9.84
N VAL A 555 29.20 -22.52 -9.61
CA VAL A 555 28.15 -21.57 -10.00
C VAL A 555 28.63 -20.73 -11.17
N LEU A 556 27.79 -20.64 -12.20
CA LEU A 556 28.04 -19.83 -13.38
C LEU A 556 26.98 -18.77 -13.54
N LEU A 557 27.44 -17.60 -13.97
CA LEU A 557 26.62 -16.51 -14.46
C LEU A 557 26.66 -16.50 -15.99
N GLY A 558 25.51 -16.64 -16.62
CA GLY A 558 25.33 -16.44 -18.05
C GLY A 558 24.74 -15.06 -18.34
N LEU A 559 25.36 -14.32 -19.24
CA LEU A 559 24.91 -13.04 -19.78
C LEU A 559 24.39 -13.27 -21.20
N MET A 560 23.11 -12.98 -21.43
CA MET A 560 22.40 -13.39 -22.65
C MET A 560 22.36 -12.26 -23.68
N ASP A 561 21.58 -11.23 -23.37
CA ASP A 561 21.26 -10.14 -24.28
C ASP A 561 21.52 -8.80 -23.60
N PHE A 562 21.78 -7.78 -24.42
CA PHE A 562 22.00 -6.41 -23.98
C PHE A 562 21.20 -5.43 -24.84
N SER A 563 20.57 -4.46 -24.19
CA SER A 563 19.88 -3.34 -24.82
C SER A 563 20.39 -2.03 -24.23
N GLY A 564 20.73 -1.06 -25.07
CA GLY A 564 21.24 0.22 -24.59
C GLY A 564 21.55 1.20 -25.72
N TYR A 565 21.69 2.47 -25.33
CA TYR A 565 21.97 3.60 -26.21
C TYR A 565 22.77 4.66 -25.44
N ASP A 566 23.50 5.51 -26.16
CA ASP A 566 24.26 6.63 -25.61
C ASP A 566 24.25 7.83 -26.57
N ALA A 567 24.07 9.04 -26.05
CA ALA A 567 24.10 10.27 -26.86
C ALA A 567 25.52 10.82 -27.09
N SER A 568 26.52 10.38 -26.32
CA SER A 568 27.94 10.71 -26.50
C SER A 568 28.82 9.92 -25.51
N ASN A 569 29.82 9.19 -26.01
CA ASN A 569 30.87 8.60 -25.16
C ASN A 569 31.54 9.69 -24.31
N PRO A 570 31.79 9.49 -22.99
CA PRO A 570 31.85 8.19 -22.29
C PRO A 570 30.59 7.82 -21.48
N MET A 571 30.36 6.51 -21.35
CA MET A 571 29.45 5.86 -20.40
C MET A 571 30.11 5.73 -19.02
N SER A 572 29.32 5.66 -17.95
CA SER A 572 29.81 5.28 -16.61
C SER A 572 28.93 4.16 -16.06
N LEU A 573 29.23 2.92 -16.49
CA LEU A 573 28.49 1.72 -16.11
C LEU A 573 29.41 0.78 -15.31
N ASP A 574 29.01 0.46 -14.08
CA ASP A 574 29.68 -0.52 -13.23
C ASP A 574 28.82 -1.76 -13.05
N PHE A 575 29.48 -2.93 -13.10
CA PHE A 575 28.88 -4.23 -12.90
C PHE A 575 29.74 -5.03 -11.92
N SER A 576 29.10 -5.67 -10.95
CA SER A 576 29.79 -6.60 -10.05
C SER A 576 28.91 -7.77 -9.65
N VAL A 577 29.57 -8.85 -9.22
CA VAL A 577 28.96 -9.98 -8.56
C VAL A 577 29.66 -10.18 -7.23
N THR A 578 28.89 -10.25 -6.15
CA THR A 578 29.42 -10.47 -4.80
C THR A 578 28.84 -11.73 -4.17
N ASN A 579 29.55 -12.31 -3.21
CA ASN A 579 29.04 -13.36 -2.32
C ASN A 579 29.23 -12.92 -0.86
N SER A 580 28.15 -12.78 -0.11
CA SER A 580 28.16 -12.25 1.26
C SER A 580 28.96 -10.94 1.38
N GLY A 581 28.83 -10.06 0.36
CA GLY A 581 29.53 -8.78 0.26
C GLY A 581 30.99 -8.84 -0.24
N GLN A 582 31.56 -10.04 -0.48
CA GLN A 582 32.88 -10.18 -1.09
C GLN A 582 32.78 -10.17 -2.62
N THR A 583 33.54 -9.30 -3.30
CA THR A 583 33.55 -9.23 -4.76
C THR A 583 34.16 -10.48 -5.39
N LEU A 584 33.35 -11.23 -6.12
CA LEU A 584 33.78 -12.37 -6.95
C LEU A 584 34.21 -11.90 -8.34
N PHE A 585 33.49 -10.91 -8.87
CA PHE A 585 33.74 -10.32 -10.18
C PHE A 585 33.36 -8.84 -10.16
N SER A 586 34.12 -7.99 -10.86
CA SER A 586 33.75 -6.59 -11.09
C SER A 586 34.36 -6.10 -12.39
N ARG A 587 33.62 -5.27 -13.14
CA ARG A 587 34.08 -4.61 -14.35
C ARG A 587 33.33 -3.29 -14.55
N SER A 588 34.07 -2.26 -14.96
CA SER A 588 33.54 -0.95 -15.35
C SER A 588 33.60 -0.78 -16.87
N PHE A 589 32.62 -0.08 -17.45
CA PHE A 589 32.49 0.18 -18.87
C PHE A 589 32.39 1.67 -19.15
N THR A 590 33.22 2.13 -20.09
CA THR A 590 33.28 3.53 -20.51
C THR A 590 32.65 3.79 -21.87
N THR A 591 32.22 2.74 -22.59
CA THR A 591 31.54 2.86 -23.89
C THR A 591 30.43 1.82 -24.03
N LEU A 592 29.37 2.17 -24.78
CA LEU A 592 28.26 1.25 -25.07
C LEU A 592 28.72 0.01 -25.84
N SER A 593 29.72 0.16 -26.73
CA SER A 593 30.24 -0.94 -27.52
C SER A 593 30.96 -1.99 -26.67
N ASP A 594 31.75 -1.56 -25.67
CA ASP A 594 32.44 -2.49 -24.76
C ASP A 594 31.44 -3.23 -23.86
N ALA A 595 30.44 -2.51 -23.32
CA ALA A 595 29.35 -3.11 -22.56
C ALA A 595 28.59 -4.16 -23.41
N ARG A 596 28.19 -3.80 -24.64
CA ARG A 596 27.49 -4.72 -25.55
C ARG A 596 28.32 -5.96 -25.88
N GLY A 597 29.63 -5.80 -26.10
CA GLY A 597 30.53 -6.93 -26.34
C GLY A 597 30.68 -7.88 -25.16
N PHE A 598 30.48 -7.39 -23.93
CA PHE A 598 30.61 -8.19 -22.71
C PHE A 598 29.31 -8.90 -22.29
N PHE A 599 28.16 -8.23 -22.41
CA PHE A 599 26.87 -8.74 -21.91
C PHE A 599 26.14 -9.66 -22.89
N VAL A 600 26.54 -9.71 -24.17
CA VAL A 600 25.91 -10.57 -25.17
C VAL A 600 26.62 -11.92 -25.25
N ASN A 601 25.87 -13.01 -25.04
CA ASN A 601 26.32 -14.40 -25.21
C ASN A 601 27.67 -14.69 -24.50
N ASN A 602 27.74 -14.47 -23.18
CA ASN A 602 28.98 -14.60 -22.41
C ASN A 602 28.75 -15.33 -21.08
N ALA A 603 29.67 -16.22 -20.68
CA ALA A 603 29.58 -16.99 -19.44
C ALA A 603 30.76 -16.70 -18.50
N ILE A 604 30.46 -16.48 -17.23
CA ILE A 604 31.43 -16.21 -16.17
C ILE A 604 31.34 -17.32 -15.12
N ASN A 605 32.48 -17.95 -14.82
CA ASN A 605 32.57 -18.89 -13.69
C ASN A 605 32.81 -18.08 -12.40
N LEU A 606 31.88 -18.17 -11.46
CA LEU A 606 31.95 -17.46 -10.18
C LEU A 606 32.74 -18.23 -9.11
N GLY A 607 33.10 -19.49 -9.39
CA GLY A 607 33.80 -20.39 -8.50
C GLY A 607 32.92 -21.53 -7.98
N SER A 608 33.53 -22.35 -7.12
CA SER A 608 32.87 -23.51 -6.49
C SER A 608 32.45 -23.17 -5.06
N PHE A 609 31.22 -23.49 -4.70
CA PHE A 609 30.63 -23.15 -3.40
C PHE A 609 30.06 -24.36 -2.67
N VAL A 610 30.05 -24.31 -1.34
CA VAL A 610 29.39 -25.26 -0.44
C VAL A 610 28.85 -24.51 0.77
N GLY A 611 27.74 -24.96 1.35
CA GLY A 611 27.06 -24.27 2.45
C GLY A 611 26.21 -23.10 1.97
N GLN A 612 25.99 -22.11 2.85
CA GLN A 612 25.23 -20.90 2.53
C GLN A 612 25.97 -20.04 1.51
N VAL A 613 25.23 -19.53 0.52
CA VAL A 613 25.74 -18.65 -0.53
C VAL A 613 24.73 -17.52 -0.74
N ASP A 614 25.20 -16.28 -0.61
CA ASP A 614 24.39 -15.08 -0.80
C ASP A 614 24.96 -14.29 -1.98
N LEU A 615 24.52 -14.62 -3.19
CA LEU A 615 24.98 -13.97 -4.41
C LEU A 615 24.22 -12.68 -4.65
N ALA A 616 24.94 -11.59 -4.94
CA ALA A 616 24.34 -10.36 -5.43
C ALA A 616 24.87 -10.02 -6.83
N VAL A 617 23.97 -9.69 -7.74
CA VAL A 617 24.26 -9.14 -9.07
C VAL A 617 23.98 -7.65 -9.01
N ASP A 618 25.03 -6.83 -9.10
CA ASP A 618 24.98 -5.39 -8.93
C ASP A 618 25.19 -4.66 -10.25
N PHE A 619 24.44 -3.58 -10.42
CA PHE A 619 24.48 -2.68 -11.56
C PHE A 619 24.45 -1.23 -11.07
N SER A 620 25.31 -0.38 -11.62
CA SER A 620 25.28 1.07 -11.39
C SER A 620 25.52 1.82 -12.70
N LEU A 621 24.61 2.72 -13.06
CA LEU A 621 24.75 3.63 -14.20
C LEU A 621 24.72 5.07 -13.70
N THR A 622 25.79 5.82 -13.97
CA THR A 622 25.84 7.27 -13.68
C THR A 622 25.79 8.07 -14.98
N SER A 623 24.84 9.00 -15.11
CA SER A 623 24.69 9.83 -16.32
C SER A 623 24.10 11.21 -16.03
N ASP A 624 24.45 12.18 -16.88
CA ASP A 624 23.90 13.54 -16.96
C ASP A 624 23.25 13.83 -18.33
N ARG A 625 23.15 12.81 -19.19
CA ARG A 625 22.69 12.88 -20.59
C ARG A 625 21.95 11.61 -21.02
N LEU A 626 21.23 11.69 -22.14
CA LEU A 626 20.49 10.57 -22.74
C LEU A 626 21.37 9.31 -22.85
N GLN A 627 21.05 8.31 -22.03
CA GLN A 627 21.79 7.06 -21.93
C GLN A 627 20.94 5.98 -21.24
N GLY A 628 21.05 4.74 -21.67
CA GLY A 628 20.40 3.61 -21.02
C GLY A 628 21.14 2.30 -21.26
N ALA A 629 21.05 1.38 -20.31
CA ALA A 629 21.66 0.07 -20.38
C ALA A 629 20.82 -0.94 -19.60
N ALA A 630 20.59 -2.11 -20.21
CA ALA A 630 19.89 -3.24 -19.61
C ALA A 630 20.43 -4.55 -20.16
N PHE A 631 20.46 -5.58 -19.33
CA PHE A 631 20.86 -6.92 -19.76
C PHE A 631 20.06 -8.01 -19.06
N ASN A 632 19.97 -9.15 -19.73
CA ASN A 632 19.39 -10.36 -19.17
C ASN A 632 20.51 -11.27 -18.67
N TYR A 633 20.30 -11.90 -17.53
CA TYR A 633 21.25 -12.86 -16.97
C TYR A 633 20.56 -14.11 -16.43
N LEU A 634 21.35 -15.17 -16.29
CA LEU A 634 20.95 -16.45 -15.74
C LEU A 634 22.03 -16.97 -14.81
N LEU A 635 21.62 -17.68 -13.76
CA LEU A 635 22.51 -18.35 -12.80
C LEU A 635 22.27 -19.85 -12.89
N ALA A 636 23.34 -20.65 -13.03
CA ALA A 636 23.25 -22.10 -12.98
C ALA A 636 24.31 -22.73 -12.08
N ALA A 637 23.97 -23.87 -11.49
CA ALA A 637 24.83 -24.64 -10.60
C ALA A 637 25.00 -26.09 -11.08
N GLY A 638 26.18 -26.67 -10.88
CA GLY A 638 26.54 -28.04 -11.30
C GLY A 638 25.89 -29.21 -10.54
N SER A 639 25.22 -28.98 -9.42
CA SER A 639 24.45 -29.99 -8.69
C SER A 639 23.35 -29.35 -7.82
N LEU A 640 22.30 -30.13 -7.53
CA LEU A 640 21.19 -29.80 -6.62
C LEU A 640 21.16 -30.67 -5.36
N THR A 641 22.16 -31.54 -5.13
CA THR A 641 22.21 -32.28 -3.87
C THR A 641 22.34 -31.27 -2.72
N ILE A 642 21.66 -31.53 -1.58
CA ILE A 642 21.84 -30.76 -0.32
C ILE A 642 21.95 -31.74 0.91
N ALA A 643 22.75 -31.42 1.94
CA ALA A 643 23.27 -32.29 2.98
C ALA A 643 22.27 -32.25 4.11
N PRO A 644 22.04 -33.39 4.78
CA PRO A 644 21.23 -33.39 5.99
C PRO A 644 21.86 -32.44 7.00
N VAL A 645 21.08 -31.48 7.49
CA VAL A 645 21.38 -30.86 8.79
C VAL A 645 21.43 -32.03 9.77
N PRO A 646 22.56 -32.29 10.46
CA PRO A 646 22.55 -33.25 11.54
C PRO A 646 21.50 -32.77 12.52
N GLU A 647 20.43 -33.56 12.73
CA GLU A 647 19.60 -33.34 13.90
C GLU A 647 20.56 -33.23 15.09
N PRO A 648 20.38 -32.27 16.01
CA PRO A 648 21.06 -32.34 17.29
C PRO A 648 20.85 -33.76 17.75
N SER A 649 21.94 -34.51 17.93
CA SER A 649 21.86 -35.95 18.12
C SER A 649 20.73 -36.21 19.10
N GLN A 650 19.80 -37.10 18.77
CA GLN A 650 18.67 -37.38 19.67
C GLN A 650 19.19 -37.73 21.09
N PHE A 651 20.45 -38.17 21.17
CA PHE A 651 21.28 -38.22 22.38
C PHE A 651 21.54 -36.89 23.10
N ALA A 652 21.88 -35.78 22.43
CA ALA A 652 22.07 -34.46 23.05
C ALA A 652 20.77 -33.89 23.64
N MET A 653 19.62 -34.07 22.96
CA MET A 653 18.31 -33.64 23.48
C MET A 653 17.78 -34.59 24.58
N LEU A 654 18.07 -35.90 24.49
CA LEU A 654 17.77 -36.88 25.55
C LEU A 654 18.65 -36.66 26.80
N LEU A 655 19.93 -36.35 26.62
CA LEU A 655 20.86 -36.01 27.72
C LEU A 655 20.50 -34.67 28.38
N ALA A 656 20.11 -33.66 27.59
CA ALA A 656 19.60 -32.40 28.13
C ALA A 656 18.28 -32.62 28.89
N GLY A 657 17.36 -33.43 28.35
CA GLY A 657 16.10 -33.80 29.00
C GLY A 657 16.28 -34.59 30.30
N LEU A 658 17.20 -35.56 30.33
CA LEU A 658 17.54 -36.34 31.53
C LEU A 658 18.33 -35.53 32.57
N GLY A 659 19.15 -34.56 32.13
CA GLY A 659 19.83 -33.61 33.02
C GLY A 659 18.87 -32.71 33.77
N VAL A 660 17.81 -32.22 33.10
CA VAL A 660 16.76 -31.40 33.72
C VAL A 660 15.88 -32.22 34.67
N LEU A 661 15.61 -33.49 34.37
CA LEU A 661 14.89 -34.40 35.27
C LEU A 661 15.70 -34.77 36.52
N SER A 662 17.02 -34.94 36.37
CA SER A 662 17.92 -35.23 37.50
C SER A 662 18.03 -34.04 38.47
N LEU A 663 18.06 -32.80 37.94
CA LEU A 663 18.05 -31.56 38.73
C LEU A 663 16.71 -31.31 39.45
N THR A 664 15.58 -31.73 38.88
CA THR A 664 14.25 -31.57 39.49
C THR A 664 13.96 -32.65 40.56
N VAL A 665 14.49 -33.87 40.42
CA VAL A 665 14.41 -34.92 41.45
C VAL A 665 15.35 -34.64 42.64
N HIS A 666 16.56 -34.11 42.40
CA HIS A 666 17.49 -33.76 43.49
C HIS A 666 17.00 -32.57 44.35
N ARG A 667 16.19 -31.66 43.77
CA ARG A 667 15.55 -30.55 44.50
C ARG A 667 14.36 -30.97 45.38
N ARG A 668 13.77 -32.16 45.17
CA ARG A 668 12.68 -32.68 46.02
C ARG A 668 13.17 -33.52 47.21
N LEU A 669 14.42 -33.95 47.22
CA LEU A 669 15.01 -34.72 48.33
C LEU A 669 15.87 -33.88 49.29
N ARG A 670 15.98 -32.56 49.07
CA ARG A 670 16.69 -31.62 49.96
C ARG A 670 15.81 -30.42 50.37
N ARG A 671 14.63 -30.70 50.89
CA ARG A 671 13.93 -29.78 51.79
C ARG A 671 13.76 -30.48 53.14
N PRO A 672 14.55 -30.14 54.18
CA PRO A 672 14.08 -30.25 55.55
C PRO A 672 12.87 -29.33 55.78
#